data_AF-A0A399YL99-F1
#
_entry.id   AF-A0A399YL99-F1
#
_cell.length_a   1.000
_cell.length_b   1.000
_cell.length_c   1.000
_cell.angle_alpha   90.00
_cell.angle_beta   90.00
_cell.angle_gamma   90.00
#
_symmetry.space_group_name_H-M   'P 1'
#
loop_
_entity.id
_entity.type
_entity.pdbx_description
1 polymer ?
#
loop_
_entity_poly.entity_id
_entity_poly.type
_entity_poly.pdbx_seq_one_letter_code
_entity_poly.pdbx_strand_id
1 'polypeptide(L)'
;MLRPRARAASALRLVRGWDTTAVARAVGVRPHRVDALVPTTPGPAVALAAVADQHALTGTELDRELVDELRAAVPPATTPGQGRRWRWLAAAAVPLAVLAAWAVVTDGPGGGPEPSAVTSGVDEGPRTDLSALGWTLDDDGDPPRAAMGLVVSKVLTVPAGRSQEVSWPSPMNSHASFAVLWCDMPPAEDANLTVPSATLAVGGDEVALPCAGRDGSPPVTGLVPLPPGGSGEIPLEGDLPPGGAATLAVYDEDDSAEAPLPRGGLVDAPPAPEGSVVLDPVDTVPVPAYGMERRAWRTASLEVGHDSAVRVWVGRSGAVTVNVDGVPVTDDGEVSVAQEWMARGATGSGPDRPNWRTQRPDLRWGRWLAWVPGEVRTFDLPDVVRPAPGGRTTVSVQVETENMDQHVQVAVLDATRAEVDTGPARPVAVPEAPSQVDGHRLVGAWRLPLDGHRRELAGAPTTGPLEPVGLLPGEVSTVMMWGSPGVVARGDETAEIWYDVDVANAVQALRAGWLPPVPPGRGALNASAPAVHGGGEGLLLLYQPVAYEDFDFSAGSVPPGSWRVGEEPPRDSLYRGVEPVAVIGPDDLEDGTAAVDLPDTAPVAARITTEGRGRIRFQVDGYAADNLWSSQGWWSSWTDQAVVTEVDLSYAEGIGDRELTIEVEDYEEFTVEVLAPGHLGH
;
A
#
# COMPACT_ATOMS: atom_id res chain seq x y z
N MET A 1 30.06 -4.67 -7.32
CA MET A 1 29.93 -3.25 -6.94
C MET A 1 30.89 -2.38 -7.76
N LEU A 2 30.43 -1.20 -8.19
CA LEU A 2 31.25 -0.21 -8.90
C LEU A 2 32.07 0.66 -7.92
N ARG A 3 33.23 1.17 -8.35
CA ARG A 3 34.02 2.15 -7.57
C ARG A 3 33.26 3.50 -7.48
N PRO A 4 33.43 4.32 -6.43
CA PRO A 4 32.64 5.55 -6.24
C PRO A 4 32.59 6.50 -7.45
N ARG A 5 33.74 6.75 -8.11
CA ARG A 5 33.79 7.56 -9.34
C ARG A 5 33.07 6.92 -10.55
N ALA A 6 33.01 5.59 -10.61
CA ALA A 6 32.24 4.88 -11.63
C ALA A 6 30.74 4.91 -11.33
N ARG A 7 30.33 4.83 -10.06
CA ARG A 7 28.94 5.06 -9.60
C ARG A 7 28.47 6.47 -9.99
N ALA A 8 29.22 7.50 -9.59
CA ALA A 8 28.91 8.90 -9.93
C ALA A 8 28.85 9.16 -11.45
N ALA A 9 29.79 8.61 -12.22
CA ALA A 9 29.76 8.73 -13.68
C ALA A 9 28.52 8.05 -14.30
N SER A 10 28.15 6.87 -13.79
CA SER A 10 26.98 6.12 -14.27
C SER A 10 25.66 6.81 -13.93
N ALA A 11 25.49 7.30 -12.70
CA ALA A 11 24.29 8.02 -12.29
C ALA A 11 24.08 9.30 -13.12
N LEU A 12 25.12 10.13 -13.26
CA LEU A 12 25.00 11.36 -14.04
C LEU A 12 24.73 11.10 -15.54
N ARG A 13 25.35 10.06 -16.12
CA ARG A 13 25.23 9.76 -17.56
C ARG A 13 23.95 9.01 -17.92
N LEU A 14 23.56 8.00 -17.13
CA LEU A 14 22.45 7.09 -17.45
C LEU A 14 21.13 7.49 -16.80
N VAL A 15 21.15 8.08 -15.59
CA VAL A 15 19.93 8.47 -14.85
C VAL A 15 19.61 9.95 -15.06
N ARG A 16 20.61 10.83 -15.08
CA ARG A 16 20.42 12.28 -15.31
C ARG A 16 20.65 12.71 -16.77
N GLY A 17 21.02 11.80 -17.66
CA GLY A 17 21.20 12.07 -19.10
C GLY A 17 22.35 13.02 -19.48
N TRP A 18 23.29 13.30 -18.58
CA TRP A 18 24.34 14.30 -18.82
C TRP A 18 25.34 13.89 -19.91
N ASP A 19 25.79 14.88 -20.68
CA ASP A 19 26.80 14.69 -21.71
C ASP A 19 28.17 14.30 -21.11
N THR A 20 28.98 13.59 -21.90
CA THR A 20 30.29 13.06 -21.46
C THR A 20 31.21 14.14 -20.87
N THR A 21 31.11 15.39 -21.34
CA THR A 21 31.94 16.52 -20.92
C THR A 21 31.48 17.09 -19.58
N ALA A 22 30.17 17.20 -19.36
CA ALA A 22 29.59 17.57 -18.07
C ALA A 22 29.93 16.52 -17.00
N VAL A 23 29.71 15.24 -17.29
CA VAL A 23 30.04 14.12 -16.37
C VAL A 23 31.54 14.08 -16.05
N ALA A 24 32.40 14.26 -17.06
CA ALA A 24 33.85 14.28 -16.85
C ALA A 24 34.29 15.42 -15.92
N ARG A 25 33.70 16.60 -16.07
CA ARG A 25 33.96 17.77 -15.23
C ARG A 25 33.52 17.53 -13.79
N ALA A 26 32.32 16.97 -13.59
CA ALA A 26 31.77 16.67 -12.26
C ALA A 26 32.56 15.57 -11.51
N VAL A 27 32.99 14.51 -12.22
CA VAL A 27 33.70 13.37 -11.61
C VAL A 27 35.23 13.59 -11.53
N GLY A 28 35.74 14.69 -12.10
CA GLY A 28 37.17 15.04 -12.06
C GLY A 28 38.04 14.18 -12.99
N VAL A 29 37.52 13.77 -14.14
CA VAL A 29 38.21 12.92 -15.13
C VAL A 29 38.29 13.58 -16.51
N ARG A 30 39.03 12.98 -17.44
CA ARG A 30 39.04 13.44 -18.86
C ARG A 30 37.84 12.82 -19.61
N PRO A 31 37.18 13.53 -20.55
CA PRO A 31 35.98 13.04 -21.24
C PRO A 31 36.07 11.61 -21.79
N HIS A 32 37.14 11.27 -22.50
CA HIS A 32 37.38 9.93 -23.06
C HIS A 32 37.52 8.79 -22.03
N ARG A 33 37.49 9.08 -20.71
CA ARG A 33 37.48 8.06 -19.65
C ARG A 33 36.11 7.84 -19.02
N VAL A 34 35.11 8.66 -19.33
CA VAL A 34 33.75 8.50 -18.78
C VAL A 34 33.10 7.24 -19.34
N ASP A 35 33.22 6.98 -20.64
CA ASP A 35 32.59 5.80 -21.27
C ASP A 35 33.26 4.47 -20.85
N ALA A 36 34.41 4.52 -20.17
CA ALA A 36 35.05 3.37 -19.51
C ALA A 36 34.73 3.25 -18.00
N LEU A 37 34.01 4.24 -17.44
CA LEU A 37 33.51 4.27 -16.07
C LEU A 37 32.00 3.95 -16.01
N VAL A 38 31.28 4.10 -17.13
CA VAL A 38 29.86 3.80 -17.29
C VAL A 38 29.72 2.40 -17.94
N PRO A 39 29.01 1.44 -17.33
CA PRO A 39 28.81 0.11 -17.92
C PRO A 39 28.11 0.17 -19.29
N THR A 40 28.58 -0.64 -20.24
CA THR A 40 28.05 -0.68 -21.61
C THR A 40 26.82 -1.59 -21.79
N THR A 41 26.42 -2.32 -20.74
CA THR A 41 25.28 -3.25 -20.77
C THR A 41 24.26 -2.82 -19.72
N PRO A 42 23.02 -2.42 -20.09
CA PRO A 42 22.03 -1.91 -19.15
C PRO A 42 21.33 -3.07 -18.44
N GLY A 43 21.83 -3.46 -17.26
CA GLY A 43 21.04 -4.21 -16.29
C GLY A 43 20.29 -3.22 -15.38
N PRO A 44 18.94 -3.23 -15.32
CA PRO A 44 18.19 -2.31 -14.45
C PRO A 44 18.64 -2.38 -12.99
N ALA A 45 18.99 -3.57 -12.50
CA ALA A 45 19.58 -3.77 -11.17
C ALA A 45 20.86 -2.94 -10.89
N VAL A 46 21.67 -2.60 -11.90
CA VAL A 46 22.89 -1.78 -11.73
C VAL A 46 22.55 -0.29 -11.68
N ALA A 47 21.49 0.15 -12.38
CA ALA A 47 20.95 1.49 -12.28
C ALA A 47 20.25 1.71 -10.92
N LEU A 48 19.39 0.77 -10.53
CA LEU A 48 18.71 0.74 -9.22
C LEU A 48 19.71 0.71 -8.06
N ALA A 49 20.72 -0.17 -8.10
CA ALA A 49 21.77 -0.18 -7.06
C ALA A 49 22.60 1.12 -7.02
N ALA A 50 22.80 1.80 -8.15
CA ALA A 50 23.49 3.09 -8.18
C ALA A 50 22.63 4.24 -7.63
N VAL A 51 21.31 4.17 -7.78
CA VAL A 51 20.34 5.10 -7.17
C VAL A 51 20.22 4.85 -5.67
N ALA A 52 20.09 3.59 -5.23
CA ALA A 52 20.05 3.21 -3.82
C ALA A 52 21.32 3.67 -3.07
N ASP A 53 22.51 3.40 -3.63
CA ASP A 53 23.79 3.86 -3.07
C ASP A 53 23.92 5.40 -3.00
N GLN A 54 23.24 6.15 -3.88
CA GLN A 54 23.30 7.62 -3.90
C GLN A 54 22.56 8.26 -2.72
N HIS A 55 21.65 7.51 -2.08
CA HIS A 55 20.86 7.96 -0.93
C HIS A 55 21.25 7.27 0.40
N ALA A 56 22.25 6.39 0.39
CA ALA A 56 22.66 5.59 1.54
C ALA A 56 23.65 6.26 2.52
N LEU A 57 24.13 7.47 2.25
CA LEU A 57 25.02 8.20 3.17
C LEU A 57 24.20 9.04 4.15
N THR A 58 24.25 8.68 5.43
CA THR A 58 23.61 9.45 6.50
C THR A 58 24.35 10.77 6.73
N GLY A 59 23.63 11.82 7.13
CA GLY A 59 24.17 13.20 7.15
C GLY A 59 25.45 13.38 7.99
N THR A 60 25.64 12.60 9.06
CA THR A 60 26.84 12.67 9.91
C THR A 60 28.06 11.95 9.34
N GLU A 61 27.90 11.12 8.32
CA GLU A 61 29.00 10.50 7.56
C GLU A 61 29.42 11.41 6.41
N LEU A 62 28.44 12.04 5.74
CA LEU A 62 28.68 13.04 4.70
C LEU A 62 29.45 14.25 5.25
N ASP A 63 29.02 14.82 6.39
CA ASP A 63 29.73 15.91 7.06
C ASP A 63 31.18 15.52 7.43
N ARG A 64 31.42 14.25 7.80
CA ARG A 64 32.74 13.79 8.21
C ARG A 64 33.70 13.68 7.03
N GLU A 65 33.28 13.14 5.89
CA GLU A 65 34.10 13.15 4.67
C GLU A 65 34.29 14.57 4.12
N LEU A 66 33.24 15.41 4.12
CA LEU A 66 33.32 16.77 3.58
C LEU A 66 34.29 17.66 4.39
N VAL A 67 34.29 17.53 5.73
CA VAL A 67 35.20 18.27 6.62
C VAL A 67 36.66 17.83 6.44
N ASP A 68 36.93 16.55 6.17
CA ASP A 68 38.30 16.08 5.99
C ASP A 68 38.85 16.37 4.57
N GLU A 69 38.04 16.37 3.51
CA GLU A 69 38.44 16.96 2.22
C GLU A 69 38.65 18.48 2.33
N LEU A 70 37.78 19.21 3.04
CA LEU A 70 37.95 20.65 3.27
C LEU A 70 39.23 20.98 4.05
N ARG A 71 39.61 20.17 5.05
CA ARG A 71 40.91 20.32 5.73
C ARG A 71 42.09 20.01 4.81
N ALA A 72 41.98 19.01 3.94
CA ALA A 72 43.03 18.69 2.96
C ALA A 72 43.18 19.79 1.88
N ALA A 73 42.11 20.54 1.60
CA ALA A 73 42.08 21.60 0.59
C ALA A 73 42.61 22.97 1.07
N VAL A 74 42.74 23.21 2.38
CA VAL A 74 43.23 24.49 2.94
C VAL A 74 44.76 24.47 3.09
N PRO A 75 45.53 25.31 2.36
CA PRO A 75 46.97 25.43 2.56
C PRO A 75 47.29 26.17 3.87
N PRO A 76 48.34 25.77 4.63
CA PRO A 76 48.71 26.46 5.86
C PRO A 76 49.24 27.87 5.60
N ALA A 77 48.82 28.83 6.44
CA ALA A 77 49.09 30.25 6.23
C ALA A 77 50.53 30.69 6.61
N THR A 78 51.40 30.83 5.60
CA THR A 78 52.63 31.68 5.57
C THR A 78 52.89 32.07 4.09
N THR A 79 53.69 33.06 3.66
CA THR A 79 54.55 34.10 4.28
C THR A 79 54.35 35.41 3.46
N PRO A 80 54.51 36.66 3.98
CA PRO A 80 54.26 37.85 3.18
C PRO A 80 55.31 38.06 2.07
N GLY A 81 54.85 38.20 0.82
CA GLY A 81 55.63 38.83 -0.25
C GLY A 81 55.94 37.98 -1.47
N GLN A 82 54.98 37.83 -2.38
CA GLN A 82 55.26 37.82 -3.84
C GLN A 82 54.01 38.23 -4.63
N GLY A 83 54.11 39.37 -5.34
CA GLY A 83 52.99 39.95 -6.08
C GLY A 83 52.79 39.41 -7.49
N ARG A 84 51.65 39.74 -8.09
CA ARG A 84 51.23 39.49 -9.50
C ARG A 84 50.91 38.03 -9.88
N ARG A 85 49.78 37.50 -9.37
CA ARG A 85 48.88 36.56 -10.12
C ARG A 85 47.47 36.35 -9.55
N TRP A 86 47.09 37.03 -8.47
CA TRP A 86 45.80 36.84 -7.75
C TRP A 86 44.69 37.84 -8.16
N ARG A 87 44.21 37.79 -9.41
CA ARG A 87 43.02 38.55 -9.84
C ARG A 87 41.88 37.71 -10.45
N TRP A 88 42.00 36.38 -10.39
CA TRP A 88 40.99 35.44 -10.93
C TRP A 88 40.30 34.57 -9.86
N LEU A 89 40.50 34.87 -8.57
CA LEU A 89 39.89 34.18 -7.41
C LEU A 89 38.91 35.07 -6.62
N ALA A 90 38.28 36.04 -7.30
CA ALA A 90 37.18 36.84 -6.78
C ALA A 90 35.87 36.67 -7.59
N ALA A 91 35.81 35.67 -8.47
CA ALA A 91 34.67 35.39 -9.35
C ALA A 91 33.87 34.13 -8.94
N ALA A 92 34.14 33.56 -7.76
CA ALA A 92 33.50 32.34 -7.25
C ALA A 92 32.64 32.57 -5.99
N ALA A 93 32.36 33.83 -5.63
CA ALA A 93 31.62 34.21 -4.42
C ALA A 93 30.35 35.05 -4.70
N VAL A 94 29.84 34.99 -5.94
CA VAL A 94 28.68 35.77 -6.41
C VAL A 94 27.36 34.96 -6.50
N PRO A 95 27.32 33.64 -6.74
CA PRO A 95 26.06 32.89 -6.83
C PRO A 95 25.24 32.79 -5.53
N LEU A 96 25.87 32.96 -4.36
CA LEU A 96 25.22 32.77 -3.05
C LEU A 96 24.55 34.03 -2.47
N ALA A 97 24.76 35.21 -3.07
CA ALA A 97 24.16 36.46 -2.58
C ALA A 97 22.77 36.77 -3.20
N VAL A 98 22.39 36.09 -4.27
CA VAL A 98 21.12 36.32 -4.99
C VAL A 98 19.96 35.54 -4.36
N LEU A 99 20.22 34.38 -3.75
CA LEU A 99 19.20 33.54 -3.11
C LEU A 99 18.79 34.02 -1.69
N ALA A 100 19.52 34.96 -1.11
CA ALA A 100 19.21 35.53 0.22
C ALA A 100 18.40 36.84 0.17
N ALA A 101 18.05 37.32 -1.03
CA ALA A 101 17.42 38.64 -1.25
C ALA A 101 15.93 38.59 -1.58
N TRP A 102 15.30 37.41 -1.60
CA TRP A 102 13.86 37.23 -1.88
C TRP A 102 13.02 36.94 -0.63
N ALA A 103 13.52 37.36 0.54
CA ALA A 103 12.89 37.13 1.84
C ALA A 103 12.92 38.36 2.76
N VAL A 104 12.46 39.53 2.28
CA VAL A 104 11.94 40.67 3.08
C VAL A 104 11.10 41.59 2.16
N VAL A 105 9.78 41.67 2.37
CA VAL A 105 8.95 42.90 2.48
C VAL A 105 7.62 42.51 3.17
N THR A 106 7.17 43.29 4.16
CA THR A 106 5.87 43.10 4.84
C THR A 106 5.01 44.38 4.85
N ASP A 107 3.70 44.18 5.10
CA ASP A 107 2.70 45.10 5.71
C ASP A 107 2.04 46.27 4.93
N GLY A 108 0.70 46.30 4.96
CA GLY A 108 -0.14 47.51 4.76
C GLY A 108 -1.65 47.24 4.57
N PRO A 109 -2.59 48.09 5.05
CA PRO A 109 -3.65 47.58 5.96
C PRO A 109 -5.13 47.99 5.71
N GLY A 110 -6.08 47.17 6.20
CA GLY A 110 -7.22 47.62 7.05
C GLY A 110 -8.65 47.80 6.46
N GLY A 111 -9.65 47.18 7.12
CA GLY A 111 -11.03 47.71 7.31
C GLY A 111 -12.22 46.98 6.63
N GLY A 112 -13.19 46.46 7.42
CA GLY A 112 -14.49 45.91 6.96
C GLY A 112 -15.62 46.96 6.83
N PRO A 113 -16.95 46.63 6.87
CA PRO A 113 -17.59 45.36 7.30
C PRO A 113 -18.68 44.77 6.35
N GLU A 114 -19.28 43.66 6.79
CA GLU A 114 -20.43 42.86 6.27
C GLU A 114 -21.70 43.61 5.77
N PRO A 115 -22.50 43.01 4.84
CA PRO A 115 -23.55 42.03 5.22
C PRO A 115 -23.82 40.84 4.25
N SER A 116 -24.62 39.89 4.75
CA SER A 116 -24.86 38.52 4.26
C SER A 116 -25.69 38.35 2.98
N ALA A 117 -25.48 37.22 2.29
CA ALA A 117 -26.49 36.51 1.50
C ALA A 117 -26.27 34.99 1.57
N VAL A 118 -27.34 34.19 1.62
CA VAL A 118 -27.31 32.73 1.76
C VAL A 118 -27.51 32.06 0.40
N THR A 119 -26.54 31.26 -0.06
CA THR A 119 -26.69 30.29 -1.14
C THR A 119 -25.81 29.08 -0.89
N SER A 120 -26.39 27.88 -1.01
CA SER A 120 -25.69 26.60 -0.84
C SER A 120 -24.67 26.39 -1.96
N GLY A 121 -23.39 26.19 -1.61
CA GLY A 121 -22.30 25.94 -2.54
C GLY A 121 -21.11 25.27 -1.83
N VAL A 122 -20.30 24.53 -2.59
CA VAL A 122 -19.09 23.83 -2.10
C VAL A 122 -18.05 24.84 -1.61
N ASP A 123 -17.37 24.53 -0.50
CA ASP A 123 -16.43 25.41 0.21
C ASP A 123 -15.51 26.27 -0.70
N GLU A 124 -15.56 27.59 -0.49
CA GLU A 124 -14.60 28.56 -1.03
C GLU A 124 -13.49 28.89 -0.02
N GLY A 125 -12.82 27.85 0.49
CA GLY A 125 -11.49 28.00 1.05
C GLY A 125 -10.47 28.39 -0.04
N PRO A 126 -9.28 28.93 0.32
CA PRO A 126 -8.20 29.10 -0.63
C PRO A 126 -7.81 27.72 -1.20
N ARG A 127 -8.16 27.47 -2.47
CA ARG A 127 -7.88 26.18 -3.12
C ARG A 127 -6.38 26.01 -3.31
N THR A 128 -5.84 24.88 -2.88
CA THR A 128 -4.41 24.56 -2.97
C THR A 128 -3.96 24.53 -4.43
N ASP A 129 -2.91 25.28 -4.75
CA ASP A 129 -2.21 25.21 -6.03
C ASP A 129 -1.43 23.89 -6.11
N LEU A 130 -1.87 22.99 -6.98
CA LEU A 130 -1.27 21.66 -7.17
C LEU A 130 -0.08 21.67 -8.13
N SER A 131 0.29 22.82 -8.72
CA SER A 131 1.42 22.93 -9.66
C SER A 131 2.74 22.50 -9.02
N ALA A 132 2.94 22.84 -7.74
CA ALA A 132 4.11 22.42 -6.96
C ALA A 132 4.18 20.89 -6.72
N LEU A 133 3.07 20.17 -6.94
CA LEU A 133 2.95 18.71 -6.82
C LEU A 133 3.09 18.00 -8.18
N GLY A 134 3.44 18.74 -9.25
CA GLY A 134 3.67 18.20 -10.59
C GLY A 134 2.48 18.35 -11.54
N TRP A 135 1.39 19.04 -11.15
CA TRP A 135 0.22 19.27 -12.01
C TRP A 135 0.40 20.43 -13.00
N THR A 136 1.51 20.37 -13.73
CA THR A 136 1.89 21.31 -14.78
C THR A 136 2.13 20.56 -16.08
N LEU A 137 1.80 21.18 -17.21
CA LEU A 137 2.30 20.70 -18.50
C LEU A 137 3.83 20.85 -18.57
N ASP A 138 4.49 20.00 -19.37
CA ASP A 138 5.92 20.14 -19.67
C ASP A 138 6.19 21.15 -20.81
N ASP A 139 7.46 21.31 -21.17
CA ASP A 139 7.91 22.25 -22.23
C ASP A 139 7.32 21.94 -23.61
N ASP A 140 6.92 20.68 -23.88
CA ASP A 140 6.26 20.25 -25.12
C ASP A 140 4.73 20.41 -25.03
N GLY A 141 4.20 20.73 -23.84
CA GLY A 141 2.77 20.90 -23.58
C GLY A 141 2.04 19.60 -23.27
N ASP A 142 2.78 18.53 -22.96
CA ASP A 142 2.25 17.23 -22.53
C ASP A 142 1.92 17.25 -21.02
N PRO A 143 0.86 16.55 -20.59
CA PRO A 143 0.48 16.44 -19.18
C PRO A 143 1.42 15.49 -18.41
N PRO A 144 1.51 15.60 -17.07
CA PRO A 144 2.37 14.73 -16.28
C PRO A 144 1.94 13.27 -16.46
N ARG A 145 2.90 12.38 -16.72
CA ARG A 145 2.61 10.94 -16.97
C ARG A 145 2.20 10.18 -15.72
N ALA A 146 2.71 10.62 -14.57
CA ALA A 146 2.29 10.18 -13.26
C ALA A 146 2.43 11.35 -12.28
N ALA A 147 1.44 11.51 -11.40
CA ALA A 147 1.46 12.51 -10.33
C ALA A 147 0.59 12.01 -9.17
N MET A 148 1.09 12.14 -7.94
CA MET A 148 0.32 11.87 -6.71
C MET A 148 -0.32 10.46 -6.60
N GLY A 149 0.31 9.43 -7.19
CA GLY A 149 -0.23 8.06 -7.20
C GLY A 149 -1.18 7.75 -8.37
N LEU A 150 -1.44 8.73 -9.24
CA LEU A 150 -2.25 8.59 -10.45
C LEU A 150 -1.35 8.50 -11.69
N VAL A 151 -1.73 7.69 -12.67
CA VAL A 151 -1.06 7.56 -13.98
C VAL A 151 -1.97 8.00 -15.11
N VAL A 152 -1.40 8.65 -16.13
CA VAL A 152 -2.18 9.11 -17.28
C VAL A 152 -2.64 7.93 -18.14
N SER A 153 -3.96 7.75 -18.26
CA SER A 153 -4.55 6.70 -19.09
C SER A 153 -5.06 7.23 -20.43
N LYS A 154 -5.43 8.51 -20.50
CA LYS A 154 -5.84 9.19 -21.72
C LYS A 154 -5.32 10.62 -21.78
N VAL A 155 -4.82 11.03 -22.95
CA VAL A 155 -4.58 12.44 -23.29
C VAL A 155 -5.37 12.77 -24.55
N LEU A 156 -5.97 13.96 -24.59
CA LEU A 156 -6.78 14.42 -25.71
C LEU A 156 -6.63 15.94 -25.91
N THR A 157 -6.35 16.37 -27.13
CA THR A 157 -6.33 17.80 -27.51
C THR A 157 -7.67 18.21 -28.08
N VAL A 158 -8.41 19.04 -27.35
CA VAL A 158 -9.74 19.55 -27.70
C VAL A 158 -9.59 20.91 -28.41
N PRO A 159 -9.92 21.01 -29.71
CA PRO A 159 -9.78 22.25 -30.46
C PRO A 159 -10.97 23.21 -30.22
N ALA A 160 -10.71 24.51 -30.22
CA ALA A 160 -11.73 25.54 -30.03
C ALA A 160 -12.95 25.38 -30.99
N GLY A 161 -14.16 25.51 -30.43
CA GLY A 161 -15.41 25.54 -31.20
C GLY A 161 -15.86 24.20 -31.79
N ARG A 162 -15.38 23.06 -31.26
CA ARG A 162 -15.88 21.72 -31.62
C ARG A 162 -16.07 20.87 -30.37
N SER A 163 -17.13 20.07 -30.35
CA SER A 163 -17.22 18.91 -29.46
C SER A 163 -16.22 17.85 -29.91
N GLN A 164 -15.64 17.13 -28.97
CA GLN A 164 -14.78 15.98 -29.23
C GLN A 164 -15.21 14.79 -28.38
N GLU A 165 -15.25 13.61 -29.00
CA GLU A 165 -15.51 12.35 -28.31
C GLU A 165 -14.25 11.93 -27.54
N VAL A 166 -14.44 11.59 -26.26
CA VAL A 166 -13.43 10.97 -25.40
C VAL A 166 -13.92 9.60 -24.95
N SER A 167 -12.99 8.66 -24.82
CA SER A 167 -13.22 7.37 -24.18
C SER A 167 -11.98 6.95 -23.40
N TRP A 168 -12.21 6.32 -22.25
CA TRP A 168 -11.20 5.81 -21.34
C TRP A 168 -11.59 4.40 -20.86
N PRO A 169 -10.61 3.50 -20.66
CA PRO A 169 -10.89 2.14 -20.19
C PRO A 169 -11.47 2.15 -18.78
N SER A 170 -12.13 1.05 -18.37
CA SER A 170 -12.34 0.79 -16.93
C SER A 170 -11.14 0.03 -16.39
N PRO A 171 -10.40 0.53 -15.38
CA PRO A 171 -9.49 -0.29 -14.59
C PRO A 171 -10.26 -1.45 -13.93
N MET A 172 -9.56 -2.55 -13.64
CA MET A 172 -10.16 -3.68 -12.92
C MET A 172 -10.51 -3.34 -11.47
N ASN A 173 -9.68 -2.51 -10.82
CA ASN A 173 -9.69 -2.30 -9.37
C ASN A 173 -9.97 -0.85 -8.93
N SER A 174 -10.40 0.05 -9.83
CA SER A 174 -10.64 1.46 -9.49
C SER A 174 -12.13 1.80 -9.40
N HIS A 175 -12.47 2.69 -8.46
CA HIS A 175 -13.82 3.20 -8.24
C HIS A 175 -14.10 4.54 -8.96
N ALA A 176 -13.06 5.28 -9.37
CA ALA A 176 -13.17 6.50 -10.16
C ALA A 176 -11.87 6.82 -10.93
N SER A 177 -12.01 7.37 -12.13
CA SER A 177 -10.91 8.03 -12.85
C SER A 177 -10.89 9.52 -12.49
N PHE A 178 -9.80 10.24 -12.78
CA PHE A 178 -9.68 11.67 -12.48
C PHE A 178 -9.26 12.47 -13.72
N ALA A 179 -9.82 13.66 -13.90
CA ALA A 179 -9.57 14.51 -15.05
C ALA A 179 -8.99 15.89 -14.68
N VAL A 180 -8.13 16.39 -15.55
CA VAL A 180 -7.65 17.78 -15.57
C VAL A 180 -7.73 18.33 -16.98
N LEU A 181 -8.13 19.60 -17.10
CA LEU A 181 -8.24 20.33 -18.36
C LEU A 181 -7.31 21.55 -18.31
N TRP A 182 -6.33 21.63 -19.21
CA TRP A 182 -5.46 22.80 -19.39
C TRP A 182 -5.79 23.53 -20.68
N CYS A 183 -6.06 24.83 -20.61
CA CYS A 183 -6.58 25.63 -21.73
C CYS A 183 -5.66 26.81 -22.06
N ASP A 184 -5.57 27.16 -23.34
CA ASP A 184 -4.97 28.44 -23.76
C ASP A 184 -5.82 29.59 -23.20
N MET A 185 -5.29 30.34 -22.23
CA MET A 185 -6.06 31.35 -21.52
C MET A 185 -6.18 32.66 -22.33
N PRO A 186 -7.34 33.33 -22.28
CA PRO A 186 -7.45 34.72 -22.74
C PRO A 186 -6.62 35.67 -21.85
N PRO A 187 -6.23 36.86 -22.34
CA PRO A 187 -5.48 37.83 -21.54
C PRO A 187 -6.23 38.22 -20.26
N ALA A 188 -5.64 37.93 -19.09
CA ALA A 188 -6.27 38.08 -17.77
C ALA A 188 -6.65 39.53 -17.39
N GLU A 189 -6.18 40.53 -18.14
CA GLU A 189 -6.52 41.95 -17.93
C GLU A 189 -7.84 42.38 -18.61
N ASP A 190 -8.41 41.58 -19.52
CA ASP A 190 -9.66 41.91 -20.21
C ASP A 190 -10.88 41.28 -19.52
N ALA A 191 -11.54 42.07 -18.67
CA ALA A 191 -12.74 41.67 -17.92
C ALA A 191 -13.98 41.38 -18.79
N ASN A 192 -13.90 41.50 -20.12
CA ASN A 192 -14.98 41.11 -21.04
C ASN A 192 -14.81 39.67 -21.57
N LEU A 193 -13.67 39.01 -21.31
CA LEU A 193 -13.39 37.65 -21.77
C LEU A 193 -13.77 36.64 -20.69
N THR A 194 -14.46 35.57 -21.09
CA THR A 194 -14.90 34.50 -20.19
C THR A 194 -13.81 33.44 -20.10
N VAL A 195 -13.38 33.12 -18.88
CA VAL A 195 -12.45 32.00 -18.64
C VAL A 195 -13.01 30.72 -19.26
N PRO A 196 -12.23 30.00 -20.08
CA PRO A 196 -12.70 28.78 -20.71
C PRO A 196 -13.00 27.69 -19.67
N SER A 197 -13.89 26.77 -20.05
CA SER A 197 -14.20 25.54 -19.31
C SER A 197 -14.71 24.48 -20.28
N ALA A 198 -14.90 23.26 -19.82
CA ALA A 198 -15.62 22.25 -20.60
C ALA A 198 -16.66 21.52 -19.73
N THR A 199 -17.66 20.94 -20.38
CA THR A 199 -18.63 20.05 -19.73
C THR A 199 -18.55 18.69 -20.40
N LEU A 200 -18.12 17.66 -19.67
CA LEU A 200 -18.07 16.29 -20.17
C LEU A 200 -19.39 15.58 -19.88
N ALA A 201 -20.10 15.17 -20.92
CA ALA A 201 -21.35 14.41 -20.80
C ALA A 201 -21.07 12.89 -20.77
N VAL A 202 -21.39 12.19 -19.67
CA VAL A 202 -21.12 10.74 -19.50
C VAL A 202 -22.36 10.01 -19.00
N GLY A 203 -22.89 9.05 -19.77
CA GLY A 203 -23.97 8.16 -19.30
C GLY A 203 -25.29 8.83 -18.88
N GLY A 204 -25.47 10.13 -19.11
CA GLY A 204 -26.60 10.94 -18.64
C GLY A 204 -26.22 12.01 -17.60
N ASP A 205 -24.99 12.00 -17.10
CA ASP A 205 -24.42 13.02 -16.22
C ASP A 205 -23.67 14.11 -17.01
N GLU A 206 -23.62 15.32 -16.46
CA GLU A 206 -22.79 16.43 -16.93
C GLU A 206 -21.72 16.76 -15.88
N VAL A 207 -20.44 16.73 -16.28
CA VAL A 207 -19.30 16.95 -15.40
C VAL A 207 -18.54 18.22 -15.81
N ALA A 208 -18.55 19.22 -14.94
CA ALA A 208 -17.83 20.46 -15.17
C ALA A 208 -16.31 20.28 -14.99
N LEU A 209 -15.56 20.62 -16.03
CA LEU A 209 -14.10 20.59 -16.09
C LEU A 209 -13.58 22.05 -16.11
N PRO A 210 -13.10 22.59 -14.98
CA PRO A 210 -12.51 23.93 -14.95
C PRO A 210 -11.16 23.93 -15.67
N CYS A 211 -10.89 24.96 -16.46
CA CYS A 211 -9.57 25.12 -17.09
C CYS A 211 -8.52 25.60 -16.07
N ALA A 212 -7.41 24.87 -16.00
CA ALA A 212 -6.11 25.45 -15.63
C ALA A 212 -5.48 26.14 -16.84
N GLY A 213 -4.63 27.13 -16.62
CA GLY A 213 -3.83 27.74 -17.69
C GLY A 213 -2.70 26.82 -18.13
N ARG A 214 -2.47 26.70 -19.44
CA ARG A 214 -1.31 25.95 -19.97
C ARG A 214 0.05 26.52 -19.54
N ASP A 215 0.07 27.80 -19.17
CA ASP A 215 1.22 28.53 -18.61
C ASP A 215 1.30 28.44 -17.07
N GLY A 216 0.39 27.70 -16.43
CA GLY A 216 0.25 27.59 -14.98
C GLY A 216 -0.66 28.63 -14.32
N SER A 217 -1.33 29.51 -15.07
CA SER A 217 -2.21 30.54 -14.51
C SER A 217 -3.58 30.62 -15.21
N PRO A 218 -4.69 30.19 -14.58
CA PRO A 218 -4.81 29.72 -13.20
C PRO A 218 -4.17 28.34 -12.99
N PRO A 219 -3.66 28.03 -11.79
CA PRO A 219 -3.11 26.71 -11.52
C PRO A 219 -4.18 25.61 -11.49
N VAL A 220 -3.74 24.36 -11.58
CA VAL A 220 -4.59 23.21 -11.24
C VAL A 220 -4.88 23.30 -9.73
N THR A 221 -6.16 23.42 -9.38
CA THR A 221 -6.63 23.61 -7.98
C THR A 221 -7.40 22.41 -7.42
N GLY A 222 -7.53 21.35 -8.22
CA GLY A 222 -8.26 20.14 -7.89
C GLY A 222 -8.34 19.20 -9.09
N LEU A 223 -8.63 17.94 -8.81
CA LEU A 223 -8.86 16.88 -9.78
C LEU A 223 -10.36 16.63 -9.88
N VAL A 224 -10.91 16.52 -11.10
CA VAL A 224 -12.33 16.27 -11.29
C VAL A 224 -12.57 14.77 -11.38
N PRO A 225 -13.33 14.14 -10.46
CA PRO A 225 -13.60 12.72 -10.55
C PRO A 225 -14.54 12.41 -11.72
N LEU A 226 -14.35 11.23 -12.32
CA LEU A 226 -15.13 10.66 -13.42
C LEU A 226 -15.55 9.23 -13.07
N PRO A 227 -16.57 8.67 -13.76
CA PRO A 227 -16.81 7.22 -13.74
C PRO A 227 -15.52 6.46 -14.05
N PRO A 228 -15.27 5.30 -13.42
CA PRO A 228 -14.02 4.55 -13.57
C PRO A 228 -13.78 4.06 -15.00
N GLY A 229 -14.79 4.03 -15.86
CA GLY A 229 -14.64 3.82 -17.30
C GLY A 229 -15.83 4.41 -18.03
N GLY A 230 -15.64 4.88 -19.26
CA GLY A 230 -16.71 5.52 -20.01
C GLY A 230 -16.34 6.10 -21.37
N SER A 231 -17.35 6.68 -21.99
CA SER A 231 -17.19 7.57 -23.15
C SER A 231 -18.16 8.74 -23.04
N GLY A 232 -17.81 9.85 -23.68
CA GLY A 232 -18.57 11.09 -23.62
C GLY A 232 -18.13 12.12 -24.64
N GLU A 233 -18.89 13.21 -24.73
CA GLU A 233 -18.58 14.37 -25.55
C GLU A 233 -18.14 15.55 -24.67
N ILE A 234 -17.16 16.31 -25.17
CA ILE A 234 -16.59 17.49 -24.50
C ILE A 234 -16.69 18.71 -25.43
N PRO A 235 -17.75 19.53 -25.33
CA PRO A 235 -17.72 20.94 -25.75
C PRO A 235 -16.79 21.77 -24.86
N LEU A 236 -15.95 22.60 -25.49
CA LEU A 236 -15.30 23.75 -24.86
C LEU A 236 -16.22 24.97 -24.90
N GLU A 237 -16.36 25.64 -23.76
CA GLU A 237 -17.10 26.88 -23.56
C GLU A 237 -16.14 28.01 -23.12
N GLY A 238 -16.58 29.27 -23.24
CA GLY A 238 -15.77 30.46 -22.94
C GLY A 238 -14.86 30.92 -24.10
N ASP A 239 -14.01 31.91 -23.82
CA ASP A 239 -13.20 32.59 -24.82
C ASP A 239 -11.77 32.02 -24.88
N LEU A 240 -11.43 31.42 -26.03
CA LEU A 240 -10.08 30.92 -26.33
C LEU A 240 -9.34 31.87 -27.30
N PRO A 241 -8.01 32.03 -27.17
CA PRO A 241 -7.20 32.76 -28.16
C PRO A 241 -7.36 32.21 -29.59
N PRO A 242 -7.14 33.02 -30.64
CA PRO A 242 -7.24 32.55 -32.03
C PRO A 242 -6.29 31.39 -32.35
N GLY A 243 -6.85 30.20 -32.55
CA GLY A 243 -6.10 28.96 -32.77
C GLY A 243 -5.70 28.21 -31.50
N GLY A 244 -6.14 28.67 -30.33
CA GLY A 244 -5.96 27.99 -29.05
C GLY A 244 -6.76 26.69 -28.94
N ALA A 245 -6.35 25.85 -27.99
CA ALA A 245 -6.91 24.55 -27.69
C ALA A 245 -6.90 24.28 -26.17
N ALA A 246 -7.47 23.14 -25.79
CA ALA A 246 -7.26 22.56 -24.47
C ALA A 246 -6.59 21.18 -24.57
N THR A 247 -5.78 20.82 -23.57
CA THR A 247 -5.39 19.44 -23.29
C THR A 247 -6.25 18.93 -22.15
N LEU A 248 -7.05 17.91 -22.40
CA LEU A 248 -7.60 17.06 -21.36
C LEU A 248 -6.63 15.91 -21.09
N ALA A 249 -6.39 15.60 -19.82
CA ALA A 249 -5.86 14.31 -19.44
C ALA A 249 -6.81 13.61 -18.45
N VAL A 250 -7.02 12.31 -18.66
CA VAL A 250 -7.68 11.40 -17.72
C VAL A 250 -6.60 10.51 -17.12
N TYR A 251 -6.72 10.31 -15.82
CA TYR A 251 -5.82 9.56 -14.98
C TYR A 251 -6.59 8.44 -14.29
N ASP A 252 -5.95 7.29 -14.20
CA ASP A 252 -6.41 6.18 -13.39
C ASP A 252 -5.45 5.98 -12.21
N GLU A 253 -5.91 5.23 -11.22
CA GLU A 253 -5.10 4.83 -10.08
C GLU A 253 -4.03 3.81 -10.54
N ASP A 254 -2.76 4.09 -10.23
CA ASP A 254 -1.70 3.09 -10.23
C ASP A 254 -1.64 2.44 -8.84
N ASP A 255 -0.86 1.36 -8.67
CA ASP A 255 -0.60 0.79 -7.34
C ASP A 255 0.30 1.74 -6.51
N SER A 256 -0.34 2.79 -5.99
CA SER A 256 0.28 3.99 -5.43
C SER A 256 1.04 3.78 -4.12
N ALA A 257 1.06 2.56 -3.58
CA ALA A 257 1.84 2.16 -2.42
C ALA A 257 3.37 2.26 -2.65
N GLU A 258 3.84 2.28 -3.90
CA GLU A 258 5.27 2.29 -4.23
C GLU A 258 5.83 3.66 -4.68
N ALA A 259 4.97 4.67 -4.92
CA ALA A 259 5.41 5.96 -5.43
C ALA A 259 6.10 6.81 -4.33
N PRO A 260 7.41 7.11 -4.40
CA PRO A 260 8.11 7.82 -3.34
C PRO A 260 7.64 9.28 -3.25
N LEU A 261 6.89 9.59 -2.20
CA LEU A 261 6.30 10.91 -1.99
C LEU A 261 7.38 11.99 -1.74
N PRO A 262 7.22 13.23 -2.29
CA PRO A 262 8.24 14.26 -2.16
C PRO A 262 8.48 14.66 -0.70
N ARG A 263 9.62 14.25 -0.12
CA ARG A 263 9.90 14.40 1.33
C ARG A 263 9.86 15.83 1.88
N GLY A 264 9.90 16.85 1.01
CA GLY A 264 9.68 18.26 1.35
C GLY A 264 10.65 18.84 2.38
N GLY A 265 10.25 19.94 3.01
CA GLY A 265 10.91 20.51 4.18
C GLY A 265 10.13 20.19 5.45
N LEU A 266 10.83 19.87 6.54
CA LEU A 266 10.20 19.68 7.84
C LEU A 266 9.61 21.02 8.33
N VAL A 267 8.36 20.98 8.80
CA VAL A 267 7.69 22.09 9.48
C VAL A 267 7.26 21.69 10.89
N ASP A 268 7.13 22.67 11.78
CA ASP A 268 6.72 22.44 13.17
C ASP A 268 5.21 22.17 13.26
N ALA A 269 4.83 21.31 14.21
CA ALA A 269 3.43 20.99 14.45
C ALA A 269 2.66 22.20 15.00
N PRO A 270 1.45 22.51 14.50
CA PRO A 270 0.62 23.55 15.07
C PRO A 270 0.21 23.16 16.50
N PRO A 271 -0.09 24.14 17.38
CA PRO A 271 -0.62 23.86 18.70
C PRO A 271 -1.92 23.05 18.59
N ALA A 272 -2.08 22.10 19.51
CA ALA A 272 -3.31 21.36 19.68
C ALA A 272 -4.44 22.31 20.17
N PRO A 273 -5.69 22.19 19.68
CA PRO A 273 -6.78 23.00 20.17
C PRO A 273 -7.08 22.68 21.64
N GLU A 274 -7.59 23.66 22.39
CA GLU A 274 -8.07 23.44 23.75
C GLU A 274 -9.23 22.42 23.72
N GLY A 275 -9.27 21.50 24.70
CA GLY A 275 -10.26 20.41 24.73
C GLY A 275 -10.01 19.26 23.75
N SER A 276 -8.82 19.17 23.15
CA SER A 276 -8.41 18.02 22.32
C SER A 276 -7.48 17.04 23.05
N VAL A 277 -7.52 15.77 22.65
CA VAL A 277 -6.51 14.77 23.04
C VAL A 277 -5.57 14.53 21.87
N VAL A 278 -4.29 14.86 22.06
CA VAL A 278 -3.22 14.48 21.13
C VAL A 278 -2.82 13.04 21.37
N LEU A 279 -2.73 12.28 20.28
CA LEU A 279 -2.20 10.91 20.23
C LEU A 279 -0.68 10.98 20.05
N ASP A 280 0.05 10.07 20.69
CA ASP A 280 1.51 10.18 20.84
C ASP A 280 2.27 9.33 19.79
N PRO A 281 3.01 9.96 18.85
CA PRO A 281 3.75 9.26 17.80
C PRO A 281 5.08 8.64 18.29
N VAL A 282 5.48 8.81 19.55
CA VAL A 282 6.72 8.19 20.05
C VAL A 282 6.60 6.68 20.29
N ASP A 283 5.38 6.17 20.43
CA ASP A 283 5.09 4.77 20.72
C ASP A 283 4.52 4.05 19.49
N THR A 284 5.36 3.92 18.45
CA THR A 284 5.03 3.26 17.19
C THR A 284 5.74 1.92 17.03
N VAL A 285 5.08 0.97 16.36
CA VAL A 285 5.69 -0.28 15.90
C VAL A 285 5.80 -0.31 14.38
N PRO A 286 6.77 -1.07 13.82
CA PRO A 286 6.66 -1.56 12.45
C PRO A 286 5.37 -2.38 12.28
N VAL A 287 4.77 -2.35 11.09
CA VAL A 287 3.65 -3.23 10.70
C VAL A 287 4.13 -4.13 9.56
N PRO A 288 3.84 -5.45 9.54
CA PRO A 288 4.33 -6.33 8.48
C PRO A 288 3.69 -6.14 7.09
N ALA A 289 2.51 -5.51 6.99
CA ALA A 289 1.75 -5.40 5.75
C ALA A 289 2.33 -4.38 4.76
N TYR A 290 2.59 -4.85 3.54
CA TYR A 290 2.87 -4.13 2.27
C TYR A 290 3.19 -2.63 2.36
N GLY A 291 4.44 -2.29 2.04
CA GLY A 291 4.95 -0.93 1.96
C GLY A 291 6.24 -0.75 2.78
N MET A 292 7.24 -0.08 2.22
CA MET A 292 8.44 0.29 2.99
C MET A 292 8.08 1.42 3.98
N GLU A 293 8.72 1.43 5.16
CA GLU A 293 8.59 2.49 6.17
C GLU A 293 7.18 2.66 6.84
N ARG A 294 6.24 1.70 6.72
CA ARG A 294 4.93 1.74 7.42
C ARG A 294 5.04 1.56 8.95
N ARG A 295 4.25 2.32 9.71
CA ARG A 295 4.22 2.35 11.18
C ARG A 295 2.79 2.45 11.72
N ALA A 296 2.46 1.66 12.74
CA ALA A 296 1.23 1.83 13.53
C ALA A 296 1.57 2.43 14.90
N TRP A 297 0.73 3.36 15.36
CA TRP A 297 0.80 3.94 16.69
C TRP A 297 0.05 3.04 17.68
N ARG A 298 0.37 3.11 18.97
CA ARG A 298 -0.48 2.43 19.96
C ARG A 298 -1.89 3.03 19.98
N THR A 299 -2.87 2.13 19.95
CA THR A 299 -4.29 2.45 20.12
C THR A 299 -4.53 3.28 21.37
N ALA A 300 -5.39 4.29 21.27
CA ALA A 300 -5.84 5.08 22.41
C ALA A 300 -7.37 5.07 22.45
N SER A 301 -7.96 4.74 23.61
CA SER A 301 -9.41 4.89 23.77
C SER A 301 -9.77 6.23 24.37
N LEU A 302 -10.78 6.85 23.77
CA LEU A 302 -11.22 8.20 24.04
C LEU A 302 -12.74 8.20 24.24
N GLU A 303 -13.21 8.99 25.17
CA GLU A 303 -14.62 9.35 25.25
C GLU A 303 -14.87 10.57 24.35
N VAL A 304 -15.72 10.43 23.34
CA VAL A 304 -16.03 11.42 22.28
C VAL A 304 -17.49 11.85 22.32
N GLY A 305 -17.77 13.07 21.86
CA GLY A 305 -19.11 13.66 21.73
C GLY A 305 -19.67 13.59 20.31
N HIS A 306 -20.89 14.13 20.11
CA HIS A 306 -21.54 14.18 18.80
C HIS A 306 -20.78 15.06 17.79
N ASP A 307 -20.24 16.18 18.27
CA ASP A 307 -19.51 17.18 17.48
C ASP A 307 -17.98 16.96 17.54
N SER A 308 -17.53 15.78 17.99
CA SER A 308 -16.12 15.40 17.95
C SER A 308 -15.64 15.17 16.52
N ALA A 309 -14.38 15.52 16.27
CA ALA A 309 -13.73 15.38 14.98
C ALA A 309 -12.24 15.03 15.17
N VAL A 310 -11.62 14.45 14.14
CA VAL A 310 -10.19 14.13 14.11
C VAL A 310 -9.46 15.22 13.32
N ARG A 311 -8.54 15.93 13.97
CA ARG A 311 -7.60 16.84 13.28
C ARG A 311 -6.27 16.13 13.05
N VAL A 312 -5.88 15.98 11.79
CA VAL A 312 -4.59 15.44 11.38
C VAL A 312 -3.72 16.60 10.85
N TRP A 313 -2.48 16.66 11.31
CA TRP A 313 -1.43 17.49 10.72
C TRP A 313 -0.24 16.63 10.31
N VAL A 314 0.37 17.00 9.19
CA VAL A 314 1.45 16.25 8.54
C VAL A 314 2.65 17.16 8.32
N GLY A 315 3.76 16.92 9.02
CA GLY A 315 4.99 17.71 8.93
C GLY A 315 5.89 17.35 7.75
N ARG A 316 5.48 16.35 6.96
CA ARG A 316 6.15 15.78 5.79
C ARG A 316 5.13 15.03 4.94
N SER A 317 5.36 14.98 3.63
CA SER A 317 4.53 14.21 2.70
C SER A 317 4.68 12.70 2.91
N GLY A 318 3.58 11.97 2.72
CA GLY A 318 3.45 10.56 3.08
C GLY A 318 1.97 10.17 3.11
N ALA A 319 1.61 9.13 3.86
CA ALA A 319 0.21 8.80 4.11
C ALA A 319 -0.12 8.65 5.60
N VAL A 320 -1.38 8.94 5.95
CA VAL A 320 -1.96 8.70 7.29
C VAL A 320 -3.32 8.02 7.15
N THR A 321 -3.51 6.90 7.83
CA THR A 321 -4.81 6.27 8.06
C THR A 321 -5.19 6.48 9.52
N VAL A 322 -6.38 7.02 9.79
CA VAL A 322 -6.94 7.08 11.14
C VAL A 322 -8.25 6.30 11.18
N ASN A 323 -8.27 5.24 11.99
CA ASN A 323 -9.44 4.41 12.24
C ASN A 323 -10.03 4.73 13.61
N VAL A 324 -11.35 4.85 13.70
CA VAL A 324 -12.11 4.96 14.95
C VAL A 324 -13.03 3.75 15.03
N ASP A 325 -12.81 2.88 16.02
CA ASP A 325 -13.45 1.56 16.14
C ASP A 325 -13.41 0.75 14.82
N GLY A 326 -12.26 0.76 14.12
CA GLY A 326 -12.07 0.06 12.85
C GLY A 326 -12.71 0.72 11.63
N VAL A 327 -13.42 1.84 11.80
CA VAL A 327 -14.00 2.63 10.70
C VAL A 327 -13.03 3.75 10.31
N PRO A 328 -12.60 3.86 9.04
CA PRO A 328 -11.68 4.92 8.65
C PRO A 328 -12.36 6.29 8.67
N VAL A 329 -11.64 7.25 9.24
CA VAL A 329 -12.04 8.66 9.33
C VAL A 329 -11.33 9.49 8.26
N THR A 330 -10.17 9.03 7.79
CA THR A 330 -9.43 9.56 6.63
C THR A 330 -9.97 9.02 5.30
N ASP A 331 -11.30 8.90 5.19
CA ASP A 331 -12.04 8.32 4.05
C ASP A 331 -12.92 9.37 3.36
N ASP A 332 -13.24 9.18 2.07
CA ASP A 332 -14.23 9.99 1.35
C ASP A 332 -15.65 9.37 1.31
N GLY A 333 -15.81 8.22 1.95
CA GLY A 333 -17.03 7.41 1.98
C GLY A 333 -16.93 6.12 1.15
N GLU A 334 -15.89 5.93 0.32
CA GLU A 334 -15.79 4.71 -0.50
C GLU A 334 -15.66 3.43 0.32
N VAL A 335 -14.94 3.44 1.45
CA VAL A 335 -14.76 2.24 2.27
C VAL A 335 -16.09 1.79 2.87
N SER A 336 -16.93 2.73 3.31
CA SER A 336 -18.26 2.42 3.83
C SER A 336 -19.13 1.73 2.78
N VAL A 337 -19.13 2.25 1.54
CA VAL A 337 -19.89 1.64 0.43
C VAL A 337 -19.30 0.28 0.02
N ALA A 338 -17.97 0.15 0.02
CA ALA A 338 -17.30 -1.13 -0.27
C ALA A 338 -17.63 -2.20 0.78
N GLN A 339 -17.67 -1.84 2.07
CA GLN A 339 -18.09 -2.73 3.16
C GLN A 339 -19.56 -3.16 3.02
N GLU A 340 -20.47 -2.23 2.71
CA GLU A 340 -21.89 -2.57 2.43
C GLU A 340 -22.07 -3.45 1.19
N TRP A 341 -21.22 -3.27 0.17
CA TRP A 341 -21.23 -4.11 -1.03
C TRP A 341 -20.73 -5.54 -0.71
N MET A 342 -19.60 -5.68 -0.01
CA MET A 342 -19.06 -6.98 0.41
C MET A 342 -20.03 -7.73 1.33
N ALA A 343 -20.66 -7.05 2.29
CA ALA A 343 -21.61 -7.64 3.24
C ALA A 343 -22.88 -8.22 2.58
N ARG A 344 -23.23 -7.77 1.37
CA ARG A 344 -24.36 -8.30 0.59
C ARG A 344 -23.97 -9.54 -0.25
N GLY A 345 -22.68 -9.91 -0.26
CA GLY A 345 -22.12 -10.98 -1.06
C GLY A 345 -21.94 -10.57 -2.52
N ALA A 346 -20.73 -10.74 -3.05
CA ALA A 346 -20.32 -10.31 -4.39
C ALA A 346 -21.00 -11.08 -5.57
N THR A 347 -22.14 -11.73 -5.34
CA THR A 347 -22.93 -12.46 -6.35
C THR A 347 -23.91 -11.56 -7.12
N GLY A 348 -24.10 -10.32 -6.68
CA GLY A 348 -24.92 -9.33 -7.36
C GLY A 348 -24.17 -8.58 -8.46
N SER A 349 -24.42 -8.91 -9.73
CA SER A 349 -24.08 -8.07 -10.87
C SER A 349 -25.00 -6.84 -10.94
N GLY A 350 -24.78 -5.88 -10.02
CA GLY A 350 -25.56 -4.66 -9.85
C GLY A 350 -24.71 -3.45 -9.44
N PRO A 351 -25.20 -2.21 -9.63
CA PRO A 351 -24.35 -1.03 -9.82
C PRO A 351 -24.09 -0.18 -8.55
N ASP A 352 -24.06 -0.79 -7.36
CA ASP A 352 -23.77 -0.07 -6.11
C ASP A 352 -22.25 0.06 -5.88
N ARG A 353 -21.54 0.62 -6.88
CA ARG A 353 -20.17 1.11 -6.68
C ARG A 353 -20.20 2.39 -5.82
N PRO A 354 -19.11 2.75 -5.12
CA PRO A 354 -18.95 4.09 -4.55
C PRO A 354 -19.35 5.16 -5.55
N ASN A 355 -20.03 6.20 -5.08
CA ASN A 355 -20.45 7.29 -5.97
C ASN A 355 -19.20 8.04 -6.43
N TRP A 356 -18.73 7.75 -7.64
CA TRP A 356 -17.51 8.33 -8.21
C TRP A 356 -17.44 9.86 -8.06
N ARG A 357 -18.58 10.57 -8.07
CA ARG A 357 -18.66 12.03 -7.88
C ARG A 357 -18.14 12.54 -6.53
N THR A 358 -18.14 11.73 -5.48
CA THR A 358 -17.63 12.11 -4.16
C THR A 358 -16.16 11.76 -3.97
N GLN A 359 -15.55 11.04 -4.93
CA GLN A 359 -14.21 10.49 -4.79
C GLN A 359 -13.15 11.58 -4.80
N ARG A 360 -12.17 11.44 -3.89
CA ARG A 360 -11.05 12.36 -3.72
C ARG A 360 -9.74 11.60 -3.83
N PRO A 361 -8.83 11.95 -4.75
CA PRO A 361 -7.60 11.19 -4.98
C PRO A 361 -6.63 11.24 -3.79
N ASP A 362 -6.82 12.18 -2.86
CA ASP A 362 -6.15 12.27 -1.57
C ASP A 362 -6.73 11.34 -0.49
N LEU A 363 -7.99 10.91 -0.56
CA LEU A 363 -8.68 10.15 0.50
C LEU A 363 -9.18 8.80 -0.03
N ARG A 364 -8.27 7.94 -0.47
CA ARG A 364 -8.61 6.64 -1.05
C ARG A 364 -8.35 5.51 -0.06
N TRP A 365 -9.24 4.51 -0.03
CA TRP A 365 -9.18 3.32 0.82
C TRP A 365 -9.01 3.65 2.31
N GLY A 366 -9.69 4.69 2.79
CA GLY A 366 -9.59 5.16 4.17
C GLY A 366 -8.24 5.80 4.55
N ARG A 367 -7.37 6.09 3.58
CA ARG A 367 -6.00 6.60 3.75
C ARG A 367 -5.89 8.02 3.18
N TRP A 368 -5.43 8.97 3.98
CA TRP A 368 -5.10 10.32 3.50
C TRP A 368 -3.66 10.35 2.95
N LEU A 369 -3.52 10.53 1.64
CA LEU A 369 -2.28 10.87 0.96
C LEU A 369 -2.01 12.37 1.10
N ALA A 370 -1.11 12.76 2.01
CA ALA A 370 -0.71 14.15 2.15
C ALA A 370 0.53 14.43 1.30
N TRP A 371 0.37 15.30 0.30
CA TRP A 371 1.42 15.60 -0.65
C TRP A 371 2.24 16.85 -0.27
N VAL A 372 1.68 17.75 0.55
CA VAL A 372 2.34 18.99 0.99
C VAL A 372 2.67 18.93 2.50
N PRO A 373 3.93 19.13 2.91
CA PRO A 373 4.27 19.29 4.33
C PRO A 373 3.62 20.55 4.91
N GLY A 374 3.04 20.42 6.09
CA GLY A 374 2.38 21.50 6.83
C GLY A 374 0.86 21.49 6.74
N GLU A 375 0.26 20.63 5.92
CA GLU A 375 -1.20 20.53 5.82
C GLU A 375 -1.83 20.14 7.15
N VAL A 376 -2.96 20.79 7.44
CA VAL A 376 -3.84 20.49 8.56
C VAL A 376 -5.21 20.21 7.98
N ARG A 377 -5.80 19.07 8.34
CA ARG A 377 -7.15 18.71 7.94
C ARG A 377 -7.95 18.22 9.14
N THR A 378 -9.22 18.59 9.16
CA THR A 378 -10.19 18.07 10.13
C THR A 378 -11.17 17.18 9.40
N PHE A 379 -11.49 16.05 10.03
CA PHE A 379 -12.40 15.03 9.54
C PHE A 379 -13.45 14.78 10.62
N ASP A 380 -14.73 14.84 10.27
CA ASP A 380 -15.81 14.54 11.22
C ASP A 380 -15.84 13.04 11.53
N LEU A 381 -16.34 12.65 12.72
CA LEU A 381 -16.53 11.24 13.03
C LEU A 381 -17.60 10.60 12.10
N PRO A 382 -17.35 9.44 11.48
CA PRO A 382 -18.34 8.72 10.68
C PRO A 382 -19.62 8.46 11.46
N ASP A 383 -20.78 8.57 10.80
CA ASP A 383 -22.11 8.51 11.44
C ASP A 383 -22.34 7.22 12.26
N VAL A 384 -21.69 6.11 11.88
CA VAL A 384 -21.77 4.83 12.61
C VAL A 384 -21.09 4.87 13.98
N VAL A 385 -19.97 5.60 14.14
CA VAL A 385 -19.27 5.78 15.43
C VAL A 385 -19.69 7.05 16.19
N ARG A 386 -20.39 7.97 15.52
CA ARG A 386 -20.81 9.24 16.11
C ARG A 386 -21.95 9.03 17.11
N PRO A 387 -21.81 9.42 18.38
CA PRO A 387 -22.89 9.29 19.36
C PRO A 387 -24.04 10.25 19.03
N ALA A 388 -25.24 9.95 19.55
CA ALA A 388 -26.41 10.82 19.41
C ALA A 388 -26.16 12.22 20.03
N PRO A 389 -26.83 13.29 19.55
CA PRO A 389 -26.66 14.66 20.06
C PRO A 389 -26.77 14.76 21.59
N GLY A 390 -25.74 15.33 22.23
CA GLY A 390 -25.63 15.45 23.69
C GLY A 390 -25.23 14.16 24.43
N GLY A 391 -25.06 13.05 23.72
CA GLY A 391 -24.45 11.83 24.23
C GLY A 391 -22.92 11.85 24.11
N ARG A 392 -22.27 10.95 24.85
CA ARG A 392 -20.85 10.63 24.70
C ARG A 392 -20.68 9.11 24.65
N THR A 393 -19.67 8.64 23.95
CA THR A 393 -19.34 7.21 23.85
C THR A 393 -17.82 7.00 23.91
N THR A 394 -17.39 5.83 24.37
CA THR A 394 -15.98 5.44 24.30
C THR A 394 -15.72 4.79 22.95
N VAL A 395 -14.69 5.27 22.25
CA VAL A 395 -14.18 4.72 20.99
C VAL A 395 -12.69 4.45 21.10
N SER A 396 -12.15 3.60 20.25
CA SER A 396 -10.73 3.26 20.17
C SER A 396 -10.16 3.81 18.87
N VAL A 397 -9.14 4.67 18.98
CA VAL A 397 -8.52 5.35 17.84
C VAL A 397 -7.19 4.69 17.52
N GLN A 398 -7.05 4.21 16.29
CA GLN A 398 -5.84 3.62 15.73
C GLN A 398 -5.30 4.56 14.64
N VAL A 399 -3.99 4.74 14.61
CA VAL A 399 -3.31 5.60 13.62
C VAL A 399 -2.21 4.81 12.96
N GLU A 400 -2.21 4.81 11.63
CA GLU A 400 -1.13 4.25 10.82
C GLU A 400 -0.55 5.32 9.91
N THR A 401 0.76 5.25 9.71
CA THR A 401 1.52 6.23 8.95
C THR A 401 2.52 5.53 8.04
N GLU A 402 2.80 6.15 6.91
CA GLU A 402 3.69 5.60 5.90
C GLU A 402 4.53 6.74 5.30
N ASN A 403 5.85 6.52 5.17
CA ASN A 403 6.82 7.52 4.67
C ASN A 403 6.94 8.84 5.51
N MET A 404 6.14 8.99 6.58
CA MET A 404 6.06 10.20 7.43
C MET A 404 6.91 10.18 8.71
N ASP A 405 7.46 9.02 9.13
CA ASP A 405 8.16 8.86 10.41
C ASP A 405 7.32 9.39 11.61
N GLN A 406 7.92 10.16 12.53
CA GLN A 406 7.26 10.82 13.67
C GLN A 406 6.72 12.23 13.34
N HIS A 407 6.70 12.63 12.07
CA HIS A 407 6.43 14.01 11.66
C HIS A 407 4.94 14.24 11.35
N VAL A 408 4.09 13.96 12.34
CA VAL A 408 2.64 13.92 12.19
C VAL A 408 1.98 14.05 13.57
N GLN A 409 0.83 14.71 13.64
CA GLN A 409 0.07 14.95 14.87
C GLN A 409 -1.39 14.62 14.59
N VAL A 410 -1.94 13.65 15.32
CA VAL A 410 -3.38 13.37 15.34
C VAL A 410 -3.95 13.87 16.66
N ALA A 411 -4.93 14.77 16.59
CA ALA A 411 -5.61 15.35 17.74
C ALA A 411 -7.12 15.16 17.60
N VAL A 412 -7.75 14.46 18.56
CA VAL A 412 -9.21 14.26 18.57
C VAL A 412 -9.85 15.38 19.38
N LEU A 413 -10.81 16.08 18.77
CA LEU A 413 -11.46 17.28 19.29
C LEU A 413 -12.69 16.91 20.14
N ASP A 414 -12.97 17.71 21.18
CA ASP A 414 -13.99 17.42 22.22
C ASP A 414 -13.85 16.00 22.81
N ALA A 415 -12.63 15.61 23.18
CA ALA A 415 -12.31 14.27 23.63
C ALA A 415 -11.65 14.26 25.02
N THR A 416 -11.84 13.16 25.75
CA THR A 416 -11.09 12.84 26.98
C THR A 416 -10.56 11.42 26.90
N ARG A 417 -9.39 11.12 27.49
CA ARG A 417 -8.87 9.75 27.53
C ARG A 417 -9.76 8.87 28.42
N ALA A 418 -10.16 7.71 27.90
CA ALA A 418 -10.88 6.70 28.66
C ALA A 418 -9.90 5.68 29.28
N GLU A 419 -10.24 5.12 30.44
CA GLU A 419 -9.50 3.98 31.00
C GLU A 419 -10.00 2.68 30.36
N VAL A 420 -9.06 1.79 30.00
CA VAL A 420 -9.33 0.48 29.40
C VAL A 420 -8.60 -0.60 30.20
N ASP A 421 -9.25 -1.74 30.42
CA ASP A 421 -8.60 -2.90 31.03
C ASP A 421 -7.63 -3.56 30.04
N THR A 422 -6.35 -3.22 30.17
CA THR A 422 -5.22 -3.80 29.45
C THR A 422 -4.56 -4.96 30.22
N GLY A 423 -5.25 -5.51 31.22
CA GLY A 423 -4.79 -6.66 32.00
C GLY A 423 -4.54 -7.92 31.15
N PRO A 424 -3.75 -8.89 31.67
CA PRO A 424 -3.40 -10.09 30.91
C PRO A 424 -4.63 -10.91 30.47
N ALA A 425 -4.71 -11.18 29.17
CA ALA A 425 -5.72 -12.05 28.58
C ALA A 425 -5.53 -13.47 29.10
N ARG A 426 -6.61 -14.12 29.54
CA ARG A 426 -6.56 -15.47 30.12
C ARG A 426 -6.75 -16.54 29.06
N PRO A 427 -6.06 -17.69 29.19
CA PRO A 427 -6.24 -18.79 28.26
C PRO A 427 -7.66 -19.37 28.41
N VAL A 428 -8.25 -19.72 27.27
CA VAL A 428 -9.57 -20.34 27.15
C VAL A 428 -9.47 -21.71 26.50
N ALA A 429 -10.45 -22.58 26.74
CA ALA A 429 -10.59 -23.83 26.00
C ALA A 429 -11.47 -23.59 24.76
N VAL A 430 -11.04 -24.11 23.61
CA VAL A 430 -11.78 -24.04 22.34
C VAL A 430 -11.89 -25.46 21.80
N PRO A 431 -12.97 -26.21 22.12
CA PRO A 431 -13.10 -27.61 21.72
C PRO A 431 -13.24 -27.82 20.20
N GLU A 432 -13.61 -26.76 19.48
CA GLU A 432 -13.81 -26.75 18.02
C GLU A 432 -12.51 -26.50 17.25
N ALA A 433 -11.46 -25.98 17.91
CA ALA A 433 -10.15 -25.78 17.28
C ALA A 433 -9.37 -27.10 17.21
N PRO A 434 -8.85 -27.50 16.02
CA PRO A 434 -8.03 -28.69 15.88
C PRO A 434 -6.83 -28.66 16.82
N SER A 435 -6.64 -29.70 17.64
CA SER A 435 -5.46 -29.81 18.50
C SER A 435 -4.18 -30.04 17.70
N GLN A 436 -4.30 -30.74 16.57
CA GLN A 436 -3.27 -30.90 15.54
C GLN A 436 -3.93 -30.86 14.14
N VAL A 437 -3.32 -30.10 13.21
CA VAL A 437 -3.76 -29.92 11.81
C VAL A 437 -2.57 -29.42 10.99
N ASP A 438 -2.42 -29.86 9.73
CA ASP A 438 -1.43 -29.33 8.78
C ASP A 438 0.01 -29.17 9.30
N GLY A 439 0.52 -30.15 10.04
CA GLY A 439 1.88 -30.10 10.62
C GLY A 439 2.02 -29.18 11.83
N HIS A 440 0.92 -28.63 12.33
CA HIS A 440 0.87 -27.71 13.46
C HIS A 440 0.16 -28.32 14.67
N ARG A 441 0.58 -27.89 15.86
CA ARG A 441 -0.06 -28.23 17.15
C ARG A 441 -0.54 -26.97 17.86
N LEU A 442 -1.80 -26.97 18.30
CA LEU A 442 -2.38 -25.89 19.11
C LEU A 442 -1.67 -25.82 20.47
N VAL A 443 -1.07 -24.67 20.81
CA VAL A 443 -0.41 -24.44 22.11
C VAL A 443 -1.26 -23.63 23.09
N GLY A 444 -2.29 -22.94 22.60
CA GLY A 444 -3.24 -22.24 23.45
C GLY A 444 -4.20 -21.35 22.66
N ALA A 445 -5.21 -20.84 23.36
CA ALA A 445 -6.22 -19.95 22.81
C ALA A 445 -6.56 -18.86 23.84
N TRP A 446 -6.83 -17.63 23.37
CA TRP A 446 -7.14 -16.47 24.21
C TRP A 446 -8.25 -15.64 23.58
N ARG A 447 -9.19 -15.13 24.37
CA ARG A 447 -10.11 -14.08 23.91
C ARG A 447 -9.48 -12.71 24.09
N LEU A 448 -9.62 -11.88 23.07
CA LEU A 448 -9.08 -10.53 23.00
C LEU A 448 -10.24 -9.57 22.69
N PRO A 449 -10.49 -8.54 23.51
CA PRO A 449 -11.44 -7.49 23.18
C PRO A 449 -11.11 -6.83 21.84
N LEU A 450 -12.14 -6.53 21.05
CA LEU A 450 -12.05 -5.87 19.74
C LEU A 450 -11.88 -4.35 19.88
N ASP A 451 -10.86 -3.94 20.63
CA ASP A 451 -10.60 -2.54 21.00
C ASP A 451 -9.20 -2.04 20.61
N GLY A 452 -8.44 -2.83 19.85
CA GLY A 452 -7.09 -2.47 19.43
C GLY A 452 -6.03 -2.49 20.55
N HIS A 453 -6.38 -2.80 21.81
CA HIS A 453 -5.43 -2.73 22.93
C HIS A 453 -4.62 -4.00 23.13
N ARG A 454 -3.31 -3.82 23.34
CA ARG A 454 -2.38 -4.91 23.62
C ARG A 454 -2.52 -5.43 25.04
N ARG A 455 -2.56 -6.75 25.16
CA ARG A 455 -2.66 -7.50 26.42
C ARG A 455 -1.65 -8.62 26.45
N GLU A 456 -1.04 -8.86 27.61
CA GLU A 456 -0.17 -10.03 27.81
C GLU A 456 -1.00 -11.31 27.68
N LEU A 457 -0.53 -12.29 26.91
CA LEU A 457 -1.15 -13.61 26.79
C LEU A 457 -0.72 -14.49 27.96
N ALA A 458 -1.51 -14.50 29.02
CA ALA A 458 -1.17 -15.23 30.24
C ALA A 458 -0.99 -16.73 29.96
N GLY A 459 0.16 -17.27 30.37
CA GLY A 459 0.50 -18.69 30.18
C GLY A 459 0.95 -19.09 28.76
N ALA A 460 1.11 -18.14 27.83
CA ALA A 460 1.58 -18.44 26.49
C ALA A 460 3.08 -18.84 26.44
N PRO A 461 3.54 -19.60 25.43
CA PRO A 461 4.94 -19.99 25.32
C PRO A 461 5.90 -18.81 25.14
N THR A 462 6.93 -18.75 25.98
CA THR A 462 7.90 -17.63 26.01
C THR A 462 9.06 -17.76 25.03
N THR A 463 9.11 -18.85 24.26
CA THR A 463 10.17 -19.20 23.31
C THR A 463 9.64 -20.09 22.18
N GLY A 464 10.31 -20.07 21.03
CA GLY A 464 10.03 -20.96 19.89
C GLY A 464 9.20 -20.29 18.80
N PRO A 465 9.17 -20.89 17.58
CA PRO A 465 8.30 -20.43 16.50
C PRO A 465 6.84 -20.69 16.90
N LEU A 466 5.97 -19.75 16.58
CA LEU A 466 4.53 -19.87 16.73
C LEU A 466 3.88 -19.20 15.52
N GLU A 467 2.66 -19.60 15.22
CA GLU A 467 1.86 -19.03 14.12
C GLU A 467 0.51 -18.59 14.69
N PRO A 468 0.13 -17.31 14.53
CA PRO A 468 -1.10 -16.78 15.08
C PRO A 468 -2.26 -16.95 14.08
N VAL A 469 -3.39 -17.43 14.57
CA VAL A 469 -4.63 -17.56 13.79
C VAL A 469 -5.72 -16.76 14.50
N GLY A 470 -6.25 -15.75 13.82
CA GLY A 470 -7.34 -14.91 14.33
C GLY A 470 -8.72 -15.43 13.94
N LEU A 471 -9.69 -15.26 14.82
CA LEU A 471 -11.10 -15.52 14.60
C LEU A 471 -11.95 -14.36 15.12
N LEU A 472 -12.80 -13.82 14.26
CA LEU A 472 -13.79 -12.79 14.59
C LEU A 472 -15.19 -13.40 14.70
N PRO A 473 -16.11 -12.78 15.45
CA PRO A 473 -17.53 -13.09 15.33
C PRO A 473 -18.01 -12.95 13.88
N GLY A 474 -18.86 -13.86 13.41
CA GLY A 474 -19.30 -13.90 12.01
C GLY A 474 -20.00 -12.63 11.49
N GLU A 475 -20.47 -11.77 12.39
CA GLU A 475 -21.13 -10.49 12.08
C GLU A 475 -20.12 -9.34 11.83
N VAL A 476 -18.82 -9.57 11.99
CA VAL A 476 -17.78 -8.52 12.08
C VAL A 476 -16.77 -8.51 10.92
N SER A 477 -16.68 -9.59 10.13
CA SER A 477 -15.53 -9.83 9.23
C SER A 477 -15.38 -8.89 8.04
N THR A 478 -16.46 -8.30 7.53
CA THR A 478 -16.42 -7.43 6.34
C THR A 478 -15.68 -6.11 6.56
N VAL A 479 -15.40 -5.75 7.83
CA VAL A 479 -14.73 -4.51 8.21
C VAL A 479 -13.21 -4.57 7.98
N MET A 480 -12.59 -5.74 8.17
CA MET A 480 -11.13 -5.83 8.30
C MET A 480 -10.31 -5.48 7.05
N MET A 481 -10.84 -5.62 5.84
CA MET A 481 -10.05 -5.42 4.61
C MET A 481 -9.44 -4.00 4.50
N TRP A 482 -9.97 -3.06 5.27
CA TRP A 482 -9.57 -1.65 5.31
C TRP A 482 -9.15 -1.16 6.71
N GLY A 483 -9.16 -2.06 7.71
CA GLY A 483 -8.83 -1.75 9.09
C GLY A 483 -7.37 -2.06 9.43
N SER A 484 -6.93 -1.60 10.60
CA SER A 484 -5.67 -2.05 11.20
C SER A 484 -5.77 -3.53 11.55
N PRO A 485 -4.83 -4.40 11.15
CA PRO A 485 -4.85 -5.82 11.49
C PRO A 485 -4.64 -6.04 13.00
N GLY A 486 -4.93 -7.25 13.48
CA GLY A 486 -4.44 -7.63 14.82
C GLY A 486 -2.92 -7.82 14.80
N VAL A 487 -2.32 -7.78 15.98
CA VAL A 487 -0.86 -7.89 16.13
C VAL A 487 -0.54 -8.80 17.31
N VAL A 488 0.41 -9.71 17.11
CA VAL A 488 1.10 -10.42 18.21
C VAL A 488 2.55 -9.96 18.27
N ALA A 489 3.04 -9.69 19.47
CA ALA A 489 4.33 -9.06 19.73
C ALA A 489 5.15 -9.83 20.78
N ARG A 490 6.46 -9.92 20.56
CA ARG A 490 7.43 -10.48 21.51
C ARG A 490 8.59 -9.50 21.68
N GLY A 491 8.47 -8.61 22.66
CA GLY A 491 9.37 -7.46 22.77
C GLY A 491 9.08 -6.42 21.68
N ASP A 492 10.11 -5.95 20.99
CA ASP A 492 9.99 -4.96 19.91
C ASP A 492 9.63 -5.60 18.54
N GLU A 493 9.66 -6.93 18.46
CA GLU A 493 9.34 -7.68 17.24
C GLU A 493 7.84 -8.02 17.19
N THR A 494 7.21 -7.84 16.02
CA THR A 494 5.76 -8.01 15.82
C THR A 494 5.43 -8.85 14.58
N ALA A 495 4.42 -9.71 14.69
CA ALA A 495 3.76 -10.40 13.58
C ALA A 495 2.29 -9.97 13.49
N GLU A 496 1.76 -10.01 12.27
CA GLU A 496 0.38 -9.66 11.95
C GLU A 496 -0.56 -10.83 12.26
N ILE A 497 -1.79 -10.52 12.64
CA ILE A 497 -2.85 -11.52 12.83
C ILE A 497 -3.94 -11.21 11.81
N TRP A 498 -4.06 -12.09 10.82
CA TRP A 498 -5.22 -12.16 9.95
C TRP A 498 -6.33 -12.96 10.66
N TYR A 499 -7.57 -12.49 10.54
CA TYR A 499 -8.75 -13.11 11.16
C TYR A 499 -9.72 -13.63 10.10
N ASP A 500 -10.32 -14.78 10.38
CA ASP A 500 -11.48 -15.29 9.65
C ASP A 500 -12.75 -15.29 10.52
N VAL A 501 -13.89 -15.73 9.98
CA VAL A 501 -15.11 -16.02 10.74
C VAL A 501 -15.21 -17.48 11.18
N ASP A 502 -14.54 -18.37 10.45
CA ASP A 502 -14.65 -19.81 10.64
C ASP A 502 -13.31 -20.46 10.96
N VAL A 503 -13.32 -21.44 11.87
CA VAL A 503 -12.12 -22.14 12.33
C VAL A 503 -11.40 -22.85 11.20
N ALA A 504 -12.10 -23.45 10.24
CA ALA A 504 -11.48 -24.18 9.14
C ALA A 504 -10.74 -23.22 8.20
N ASN A 505 -11.38 -22.12 7.78
CA ASN A 505 -10.71 -21.09 6.98
C ASN A 505 -9.50 -20.48 7.71
N ALA A 506 -9.67 -20.16 8.99
CA ALA A 506 -8.62 -19.53 9.79
C ALA A 506 -7.38 -20.43 9.93
N VAL A 507 -7.56 -21.76 10.14
CA VAL A 507 -6.42 -22.69 10.20
C VAL A 507 -5.91 -23.12 8.82
N GLN A 508 -6.69 -22.96 7.74
CA GLN A 508 -6.19 -23.09 6.36
C GLN A 508 -5.04 -22.09 6.09
N ALA A 509 -5.09 -20.93 6.72
CA ALA A 509 -4.05 -19.90 6.60
C ALA A 509 -2.67 -20.37 7.12
N LEU A 510 -2.59 -21.40 7.98
CA LEU A 510 -1.30 -22.02 8.40
C LEU A 510 -0.53 -22.66 7.23
N ARG A 511 -1.20 -22.92 6.10
CA ARG A 511 -0.56 -23.39 4.85
C ARG A 511 0.08 -22.25 4.06
N ALA A 512 -0.31 -21.01 4.32
CA ALA A 512 0.13 -19.85 3.58
C ALA A 512 1.53 -19.41 4.03
N GLY A 513 2.56 -19.81 3.28
CA GLY A 513 3.95 -19.41 3.54
C GLY A 513 4.26 -17.90 3.45
N TRP A 514 3.24 -17.06 3.27
CA TRP A 514 3.32 -15.59 3.35
C TRP A 514 2.91 -15.03 4.72
N LEU A 515 2.29 -15.81 5.62
CA LEU A 515 2.03 -15.34 6.98
C LEU A 515 3.36 -15.20 7.76
N PRO A 516 3.66 -14.03 8.33
CA PRO A 516 4.88 -13.86 9.13
C PRO A 516 4.74 -14.62 10.47
N PRO A 517 5.64 -15.57 10.78
CA PRO A 517 5.58 -16.29 12.05
C PRO A 517 5.87 -15.35 13.23
N VAL A 518 5.36 -15.71 14.42
CA VAL A 518 5.64 -14.96 15.65
C VAL A 518 7.16 -14.95 15.89
N PRO A 519 7.78 -13.78 16.12
CA PRO A 519 9.22 -13.66 16.19
C PRO A 519 9.86 -14.59 17.24
N PRO A 520 10.94 -15.32 16.91
CA PRO A 520 11.47 -16.43 17.71
C PRO A 520 12.24 -16.00 18.96
N GLY A 521 12.17 -14.72 19.34
CA GLY A 521 12.81 -14.13 20.51
C GLY A 521 12.37 -14.73 21.86
N ARG A 522 12.73 -14.05 22.95
CA ARG A 522 12.38 -14.45 24.32
C ARG A 522 11.56 -13.38 25.01
N GLY A 523 10.46 -13.77 25.66
CA GLY A 523 9.68 -12.86 26.48
C GLY A 523 8.22 -13.30 26.63
N ALA A 524 7.44 -12.48 27.33
CA ALA A 524 6.00 -12.61 27.32
C ALA A 524 5.45 -12.23 25.93
N LEU A 525 4.44 -12.96 25.46
CA LEU A 525 3.70 -12.59 24.26
C LEU A 525 2.62 -11.57 24.64
N ASN A 526 2.47 -10.57 23.80
CA ASN A 526 1.37 -9.62 23.88
C ASN A 526 0.57 -9.70 22.58
N ALA A 527 -0.75 -9.55 22.64
CA ALA A 527 -1.56 -9.46 21.43
C ALA A 527 -2.65 -8.38 21.56
N SER A 528 -3.05 -7.84 20.41
CA SER A 528 -4.20 -6.95 20.24
C SER A 528 -5.02 -7.46 19.05
N ALA A 529 -6.33 -7.58 19.23
CA ALA A 529 -7.26 -7.72 18.11
C ALA A 529 -7.55 -6.34 17.49
N PRO A 530 -8.01 -6.25 16.22
CA PRO A 530 -8.43 -5.00 15.61
C PRO A 530 -9.50 -4.28 16.47
N ALA A 531 -9.54 -2.94 16.42
CA ALA A 531 -10.68 -2.21 16.97
C ALA A 531 -11.89 -2.39 16.04
N VAL A 532 -13.08 -2.60 16.60
CA VAL A 532 -14.31 -2.83 15.82
C VAL A 532 -15.49 -2.11 16.47
N HIS A 533 -16.31 -1.45 15.64
CA HIS A 533 -17.53 -0.77 16.07
C HIS A 533 -18.52 -1.74 16.74
N GLY A 534 -19.06 -1.33 17.89
CA GLY A 534 -19.89 -2.18 18.76
C GLY A 534 -19.08 -3.12 19.67
N GLY A 535 -17.77 -3.26 19.43
CA GLY A 535 -16.85 -4.06 20.23
C GLY A 535 -17.11 -5.56 20.14
N GLY A 536 -16.82 -6.27 21.24
CA GLY A 536 -16.90 -7.73 21.33
C GLY A 536 -15.56 -8.35 21.67
N GLU A 537 -15.44 -9.67 21.48
CA GLU A 537 -14.19 -10.42 21.66
C GLU A 537 -13.89 -11.22 20.39
N GLY A 538 -12.66 -11.07 19.88
CA GLY A 538 -12.06 -12.00 18.94
C GLY A 538 -11.38 -13.15 19.69
N LEU A 539 -11.15 -14.24 18.99
CA LEU A 539 -10.41 -15.40 19.48
C LEU A 539 -9.07 -15.49 18.77
N LEU A 540 -7.98 -15.55 19.53
CA LEU A 540 -6.63 -15.83 19.04
C LEU A 540 -6.27 -17.28 19.37
N LEU A 541 -5.96 -18.07 18.35
CA LEU A 541 -5.33 -19.37 18.48
C LEU A 541 -3.83 -19.19 18.21
N LEU A 542 -2.97 -19.83 19.01
CA LEU A 542 -1.55 -19.95 18.69
C LEU A 542 -1.22 -21.40 18.37
N TYR A 543 -0.67 -21.62 17.19
CA TYR A 543 -0.15 -22.90 16.74
C TYR A 543 1.38 -22.91 16.83
N GLN A 544 1.96 -24.09 16.95
CA GLN A 544 3.39 -24.34 16.88
C GLN A 544 3.66 -25.31 15.72
N PRO A 545 4.55 -24.97 14.76
CA PRO A 545 5.01 -25.91 13.74
C PRO A 545 5.70 -27.13 14.38
N VAL A 546 5.42 -28.32 13.84
CA VAL A 546 5.96 -29.61 14.28
C VAL A 546 6.68 -30.26 13.10
N ALA A 547 7.84 -30.90 13.34
CA ALA A 547 8.53 -31.66 12.30
C ALA A 547 7.68 -32.86 11.84
N TYR A 548 7.75 -33.22 10.56
CA TYR A 548 7.01 -34.35 9.97
C TYR A 548 7.23 -35.65 10.75
N GLU A 549 8.45 -35.87 11.22
CA GLU A 549 8.84 -37.06 11.97
C GLU A 549 8.25 -37.12 13.39
N ASP A 550 7.92 -35.96 13.98
CA ASP A 550 7.43 -35.79 15.36
C ASP A 550 5.89 -35.58 15.44
N PHE A 551 5.20 -35.44 14.31
CA PHE A 551 3.75 -35.17 14.26
C PHE A 551 2.91 -36.43 14.52
N ASP A 552 1.83 -36.30 15.29
CA ASP A 552 0.91 -37.40 15.59
C ASP A 552 -0.26 -37.42 14.60
N PHE A 553 -0.07 -38.13 13.49
CA PHE A 553 -1.06 -38.30 12.41
C PHE A 553 -2.40 -38.85 12.91
N SER A 554 -2.42 -39.62 14.01
CA SER A 554 -3.65 -40.18 14.59
C SER A 554 -4.46 -39.17 15.43
N ALA A 555 -3.83 -38.07 15.82
CA ALA A 555 -4.48 -36.90 16.40
C ALA A 555 -4.69 -35.75 15.39
N GLY A 556 -4.17 -35.91 14.17
CA GLY A 556 -4.33 -34.97 13.06
C GLY A 556 -5.76 -34.93 12.55
N SER A 557 -6.38 -33.74 12.61
CA SER A 557 -7.71 -33.53 12.03
C SER A 557 -7.65 -33.57 10.50
N VAL A 558 -8.76 -33.92 9.83
CA VAL A 558 -8.87 -33.73 8.38
C VAL A 558 -8.64 -32.24 8.10
N PRO A 559 -7.66 -31.88 7.25
CA PRO A 559 -7.37 -30.48 7.03
C PRO A 559 -8.49 -29.70 6.32
N PRO A 560 -8.56 -28.37 6.51
CA PRO A 560 -9.42 -27.50 5.69
C PRO A 560 -9.10 -27.62 4.19
N GLY A 561 -10.14 -27.59 3.36
CA GLY A 561 -10.02 -27.82 1.91
C GLY A 561 -9.80 -29.28 1.50
N SER A 562 -9.60 -30.20 2.45
CA SER A 562 -9.63 -31.65 2.23
C SER A 562 -10.99 -32.23 2.61
N TRP A 563 -11.40 -33.32 1.95
CA TRP A 563 -12.63 -34.06 2.25
C TRP A 563 -12.35 -35.57 2.35
N ARG A 564 -13.24 -36.36 2.95
CA ARG A 564 -12.99 -37.81 3.06
C ARG A 564 -13.23 -38.53 1.74
N VAL A 565 -12.52 -39.64 1.55
CA VAL A 565 -12.75 -40.51 0.39
C VAL A 565 -14.20 -40.98 0.34
N GLY A 566 -14.86 -40.73 -0.79
CA GLY A 566 -16.29 -41.03 -1.01
C GLY A 566 -17.27 -39.91 -0.66
N GLU A 567 -16.82 -38.80 -0.08
CA GLU A 567 -17.62 -37.57 0.04
C GLU A 567 -17.59 -36.79 -1.29
N GLU A 568 -18.63 -35.99 -1.56
CA GLU A 568 -18.65 -35.11 -2.74
C GLU A 568 -17.68 -33.92 -2.53
N PRO A 569 -16.89 -33.51 -3.54
CA PRO A 569 -16.01 -32.36 -3.41
C PRO A 569 -16.75 -31.09 -2.92
N PRO A 570 -16.12 -30.26 -2.07
CA PRO A 570 -16.65 -28.98 -1.66
C PRO A 570 -17.13 -28.13 -2.85
N ARG A 571 -18.14 -27.28 -2.63
CA ARG A 571 -18.76 -26.50 -3.74
C ARG A 571 -17.80 -25.48 -4.36
N ASP A 572 -16.82 -25.10 -3.56
CA ASP A 572 -15.72 -24.16 -3.73
C ASP A 572 -14.40 -24.84 -4.19
N SER A 573 -14.41 -26.17 -4.40
CA SER A 573 -13.30 -26.88 -5.07
C SER A 573 -13.00 -26.26 -6.44
N LEU A 574 -11.80 -25.69 -6.57
CA LEU A 574 -11.35 -24.94 -7.74
C LEU A 574 -11.30 -25.80 -9.01
N TYR A 575 -11.10 -27.11 -8.86
CA TYR A 575 -10.93 -28.04 -9.98
C TYR A 575 -12.08 -29.05 -10.11
N ARG A 576 -13.23 -28.76 -9.50
CA ARG A 576 -14.42 -29.61 -9.55
C ARG A 576 -14.89 -29.82 -10.99
N GLY A 577 -14.85 -31.08 -11.45
CA GLY A 577 -15.23 -31.45 -12.82
C GLY A 577 -14.14 -31.26 -13.88
N VAL A 578 -12.92 -30.88 -13.49
CA VAL A 578 -11.74 -30.93 -14.36
C VAL A 578 -11.32 -32.41 -14.52
N GLU A 579 -11.21 -32.87 -15.77
CA GLU A 579 -10.67 -34.19 -16.08
C GLU A 579 -9.14 -34.21 -15.89
N PRO A 580 -8.56 -35.27 -15.30
CA PRO A 580 -7.12 -35.37 -15.12
C PRO A 580 -6.39 -35.58 -16.46
N VAL A 581 -5.24 -34.94 -16.63
CA VAL A 581 -4.32 -35.18 -17.76
C VAL A 581 -3.44 -36.41 -17.54
N ALA A 582 -3.17 -36.75 -16.27
CA ALA A 582 -2.50 -37.98 -15.86
C ALA A 582 -3.06 -38.45 -14.51
N VAL A 583 -2.99 -39.76 -14.25
CA VAL A 583 -3.33 -40.37 -12.97
C VAL A 583 -2.17 -41.29 -12.59
N ILE A 584 -1.59 -41.07 -11.41
CA ILE A 584 -0.38 -41.75 -10.92
C ILE A 584 -0.73 -42.47 -9.63
N GLY A 585 -0.48 -43.79 -9.56
CA GLY A 585 -0.57 -44.61 -8.36
C GLY A 585 0.76 -45.28 -8.00
N PRO A 586 0.77 -46.20 -7.00
CA PRO A 586 1.99 -46.84 -6.53
C PRO A 586 2.72 -47.67 -7.61
N ASP A 587 1.97 -48.28 -8.53
CA ASP A 587 2.51 -49.10 -9.63
C ASP A 587 3.19 -48.27 -10.73
N ASP A 588 2.98 -46.95 -10.76
CA ASP A 588 3.54 -46.02 -11.76
C ASP A 588 4.88 -45.40 -11.31
N LEU A 589 5.34 -45.68 -10.08
CA LEU A 589 6.59 -45.14 -9.54
C LEU A 589 7.82 -45.99 -9.93
N GLU A 590 8.81 -45.37 -10.56
CA GLU A 590 10.17 -45.92 -10.73
C GLU A 590 11.09 -45.39 -9.62
N ASP A 591 11.65 -46.28 -8.79
CA ASP A 591 12.50 -45.92 -7.63
C ASP A 591 11.87 -44.87 -6.66
N GLY A 592 10.53 -44.80 -6.60
CA GLY A 592 9.77 -43.86 -5.78
C GLY A 592 9.38 -42.55 -6.49
N THR A 593 9.68 -42.41 -7.79
CA THR A 593 9.40 -41.20 -8.56
C THR A 593 8.61 -41.48 -9.84
N ALA A 594 7.85 -40.48 -10.31
CA ALA A 594 7.19 -40.46 -11.60
C ALA A 594 7.40 -39.10 -12.28
N ALA A 595 7.33 -39.07 -13.61
CA ALA A 595 7.40 -37.85 -14.41
C ALA A 595 6.17 -37.73 -15.31
N VAL A 596 5.63 -36.52 -15.45
CA VAL A 596 4.44 -36.23 -16.26
C VAL A 596 4.70 -34.99 -17.12
N ASP A 597 4.57 -35.14 -18.44
CA ASP A 597 4.60 -34.01 -19.37
C ASP A 597 3.35 -33.13 -19.16
N LEU A 598 3.56 -31.83 -18.96
CA LEU A 598 2.52 -30.83 -18.72
C LEU A 598 2.25 -29.98 -19.98
N PRO A 599 0.99 -29.55 -20.22
CA PRO A 599 0.67 -28.67 -21.35
C PRO A 599 1.19 -27.24 -21.14
N ASP A 600 1.70 -26.62 -22.22
CA ASP A 600 2.45 -25.35 -22.23
C ASP A 600 1.77 -24.11 -21.62
N THR A 601 0.44 -24.12 -21.44
CA THR A 601 -0.36 -22.88 -21.23
C THR A 601 -1.40 -22.92 -20.10
N ALA A 602 -1.52 -24.03 -19.36
CA ALA A 602 -2.46 -24.13 -18.24
C ALA A 602 -1.76 -23.95 -16.88
N PRO A 603 -2.40 -23.35 -15.87
CA PRO A 603 -2.02 -23.61 -14.48
C PRO A 603 -2.20 -25.11 -14.19
N VAL A 604 -1.39 -25.65 -13.30
CA VAL A 604 -1.33 -27.08 -13.00
C VAL A 604 -1.66 -27.29 -11.54
N ALA A 605 -2.40 -28.36 -11.23
CA ALA A 605 -2.76 -28.74 -9.88
C ALA A 605 -2.71 -30.26 -9.73
N ALA A 606 -2.79 -30.74 -8.50
CA ALA A 606 -2.97 -32.15 -8.18
C ALA A 606 -4.20 -32.33 -7.30
N ARG A 607 -5.07 -33.30 -7.64
CA ARG A 607 -6.03 -33.88 -6.69
C ARG A 607 -5.43 -35.18 -6.17
N ILE A 608 -5.15 -35.18 -4.87
CA ILE A 608 -4.38 -36.22 -4.20
C ILE A 608 -5.33 -36.99 -3.28
N THR A 609 -5.45 -38.29 -3.49
CA THR A 609 -6.12 -39.23 -2.60
C THR A 609 -5.08 -40.03 -1.83
N THR A 610 -5.18 -40.08 -0.50
CA THR A 610 -4.19 -40.72 0.39
C THR A 610 -4.86 -41.31 1.63
N GLU A 611 -4.30 -42.38 2.18
CA GLU A 611 -4.62 -42.92 3.51
C GLU A 611 -3.32 -43.11 4.31
N GLY A 612 -3.38 -42.91 5.63
CA GLY A 612 -2.22 -43.07 6.51
C GLY A 612 -1.19 -41.94 6.41
N ARG A 613 0.03 -42.23 6.90
CA ARG A 613 1.16 -41.29 6.94
C ARG A 613 1.96 -41.39 5.64
N GLY A 614 2.19 -40.25 5.01
CA GLY A 614 3.18 -40.12 3.95
C GLY A 614 3.42 -38.68 3.52
N ARG A 615 4.30 -38.50 2.53
CA ARG A 615 4.54 -37.20 1.89
C ARG A 615 4.84 -37.36 0.41
N ILE A 616 4.42 -36.36 -0.38
CA ILE A 616 4.62 -36.30 -1.83
C ILE A 616 5.33 -34.98 -2.14
N ARG A 617 6.39 -35.04 -2.94
CA ARG A 617 7.11 -33.86 -3.44
C ARG A 617 6.77 -33.60 -4.88
N PHE A 618 6.39 -32.36 -5.16
CA PHE A 618 6.07 -31.88 -6.51
C PHE A 618 7.17 -30.93 -6.98
N GLN A 619 7.72 -31.20 -8.16
CA GLN A 619 8.68 -30.33 -8.81
C GLN A 619 8.30 -30.05 -10.26
N VAL A 620 8.26 -28.77 -10.65
CA VAL A 620 8.05 -28.35 -12.04
C VAL A 620 9.41 -27.95 -12.61
N ASP A 621 9.84 -28.61 -13.69
CA ASP A 621 11.16 -28.44 -14.32
C ASP A 621 12.34 -28.54 -13.35
N GLY A 622 12.20 -29.37 -12.31
CA GLY A 622 13.18 -29.58 -11.24
C GLY A 622 13.18 -28.53 -10.12
N TYR A 623 12.33 -27.50 -10.20
CA TYR A 623 12.12 -26.52 -9.11
C TYR A 623 10.91 -26.94 -8.25
N ALA A 624 10.90 -26.57 -6.98
CA ALA A 624 9.71 -26.76 -6.15
C ALA A 624 8.54 -25.92 -6.69
N ALA A 625 7.33 -26.47 -6.75
CA ALA A 625 6.14 -25.72 -7.16
C ALA A 625 5.93 -24.46 -6.30
N ASP A 626 5.41 -23.36 -6.88
CA ASP A 626 5.46 -22.03 -6.23
C ASP A 626 4.69 -21.95 -4.91
N ASN A 627 3.67 -22.79 -4.72
CA ASN A 627 2.91 -22.85 -3.46
C ASN A 627 3.55 -23.78 -2.40
N LEU A 628 4.61 -24.52 -2.75
CA LEU A 628 5.33 -25.47 -1.89
C LEU A 628 6.83 -25.12 -1.75
N TRP A 629 7.25 -23.92 -2.16
CA TRP A 629 8.64 -23.46 -2.09
C TRP A 629 9.23 -23.53 -0.66
N SER A 630 8.43 -23.17 0.34
CA SER A 630 8.81 -23.16 1.76
C SER A 630 9.11 -24.56 2.30
N SER A 631 8.44 -25.58 1.76
CA SER A 631 8.65 -27.00 2.06
C SER A 631 9.55 -27.71 1.05
N GLN A 632 10.21 -26.99 0.14
CA GLN A 632 11.05 -27.55 -0.95
C GLN A 632 10.29 -28.53 -1.88
N GLY A 633 9.00 -28.29 -2.05
CA GLY A 633 8.09 -29.08 -2.89
C GLY A 633 7.30 -30.15 -2.12
N TRP A 634 7.61 -30.40 -0.85
CA TRP A 634 6.95 -31.44 -0.04
C TRP A 634 5.53 -31.04 0.41
N TRP A 635 4.59 -31.96 0.26
CA TRP A 635 3.21 -31.92 0.74
C TRP A 635 2.89 -33.20 1.54
N SER A 636 1.96 -33.14 2.48
CA SER A 636 1.45 -34.29 3.24
C SER A 636 -0.03 -34.08 3.60
N SER A 637 -0.78 -35.18 3.77
CA SER A 637 -2.16 -35.15 4.29
C SER A 637 -2.26 -34.68 5.74
N TRP A 638 -1.18 -34.80 6.54
CA TRP A 638 -1.14 -34.48 7.97
C TRP A 638 -2.26 -35.12 8.83
N THR A 639 -2.83 -36.23 8.36
CA THR A 639 -3.83 -37.05 9.06
C THR A 639 -3.69 -38.50 8.60
N ASP A 640 -4.00 -39.47 9.45
CA ASP A 640 -4.04 -40.89 9.08
C ASP A 640 -5.35 -41.31 8.37
N GLN A 641 -6.36 -40.44 8.36
CA GLN A 641 -7.64 -40.68 7.70
C GLN A 641 -7.51 -40.68 6.17
N ALA A 642 -8.32 -41.53 5.51
CA ALA A 642 -8.46 -41.53 4.06
C ALA A 642 -9.10 -40.21 3.56
N VAL A 643 -8.31 -39.37 2.89
CA VAL A 643 -8.70 -38.02 2.45
C VAL A 643 -8.34 -37.76 0.98
N VAL A 644 -9.10 -36.84 0.38
CA VAL A 644 -8.82 -36.21 -0.91
C VAL A 644 -8.50 -34.75 -0.66
N THR A 645 -7.45 -34.23 -1.29
CA THR A 645 -6.98 -32.84 -1.18
C THR A 645 -6.64 -32.29 -2.56
N GLU A 646 -6.97 -31.03 -2.83
CA GLU A 646 -6.53 -30.32 -4.03
C GLU A 646 -5.37 -29.38 -3.69
N VAL A 647 -4.31 -29.40 -4.49
CA VAL A 647 -3.08 -28.62 -4.32
C VAL A 647 -2.75 -27.91 -5.62
N ASP A 648 -2.63 -26.59 -5.59
CA ASP A 648 -2.20 -25.79 -6.73
C ASP A 648 -0.67 -25.89 -6.90
N LEU A 649 -0.23 -26.33 -8.08
CA LEU A 649 1.17 -26.57 -8.45
C LEU A 649 1.68 -25.53 -9.46
N SER A 650 1.03 -24.37 -9.55
CA SER A 650 1.42 -23.28 -10.44
C SER A 650 2.90 -22.89 -10.31
N TYR A 651 3.48 -22.44 -11.42
CA TYR A 651 4.89 -22.08 -11.56
C TYR A 651 5.01 -20.86 -12.46
N ALA A 652 5.66 -19.79 -11.98
CA ALA A 652 5.67 -18.48 -12.61
C ALA A 652 6.71 -18.27 -13.72
N GLU A 653 7.71 -19.16 -13.86
CA GLU A 653 8.75 -19.01 -14.89
C GLU A 653 8.46 -19.80 -16.17
N GLY A 654 8.17 -19.07 -17.26
CA GLY A 654 8.32 -19.56 -18.63
C GLY A 654 7.04 -20.00 -19.37
N ILE A 655 7.14 -20.05 -20.70
CA ILE A 655 6.13 -20.61 -21.61
C ILE A 655 6.87 -21.64 -22.49
N GLY A 656 6.47 -22.91 -22.43
CA GLY A 656 7.07 -24.02 -23.17
C GLY A 656 6.67 -25.38 -22.60
N ASP A 657 7.25 -26.46 -23.15
CA ASP A 657 7.13 -27.82 -22.60
C ASP A 657 7.61 -27.81 -21.13
N ARG A 658 6.83 -28.38 -20.20
CA ARG A 658 7.16 -28.46 -18.75
C ARG A 658 7.03 -29.90 -18.25
N GLU A 659 7.93 -30.34 -17.39
CA GLU A 659 7.86 -31.66 -16.73
C GLU A 659 7.48 -31.52 -15.25
N LEU A 660 6.47 -32.28 -14.81
CA LEU A 660 6.16 -32.46 -13.40
C LEU A 660 6.82 -33.74 -12.88
N THR A 661 7.83 -33.60 -12.02
CA THR A 661 8.36 -34.71 -11.22
C THR A 661 7.54 -34.86 -9.94
N ILE A 662 7.13 -36.10 -9.64
CA ILE A 662 6.42 -36.50 -8.42
C ILE A 662 7.30 -37.51 -7.69
N GLU A 663 7.67 -37.25 -6.44
CA GLU A 663 8.44 -38.17 -5.57
C GLU A 663 7.58 -38.50 -4.34
N VAL A 664 7.45 -39.80 -4.00
CA VAL A 664 6.54 -40.26 -2.93
C VAL A 664 7.32 -41.01 -1.84
N GLU A 665 7.10 -40.63 -0.58
CA GLU A 665 7.65 -41.31 0.59
C GLU A 665 6.54 -41.75 1.56
N ASP A 666 6.78 -42.87 2.25
CA ASP A 666 5.97 -43.51 3.30
C ASP A 666 4.51 -43.95 2.93
N TYR A 667 3.87 -43.41 1.88
CA TYR A 667 2.52 -43.84 1.46
C TYR A 667 2.50 -45.23 0.81
N GLU A 668 1.73 -46.18 1.37
CA GLU A 668 1.48 -47.50 0.77
C GLU A 668 0.36 -47.48 -0.28
N GLU A 669 -0.71 -46.68 -0.06
CA GLU A 669 -1.81 -46.48 -1.00
C GLU A 669 -2.05 -44.97 -1.23
N PHE A 670 -1.99 -44.55 -2.50
CA PHE A 670 -2.28 -43.17 -2.91
C PHE A 670 -2.77 -43.12 -4.37
N THR A 671 -3.35 -41.99 -4.77
CA THR A 671 -3.59 -41.63 -6.17
C THR A 671 -3.35 -40.13 -6.36
N VAL A 672 -2.53 -39.74 -7.34
CA VAL A 672 -2.36 -38.35 -7.78
C VAL A 672 -3.01 -38.17 -9.15
N GLU A 673 -4.13 -37.47 -9.19
CA GLU A 673 -4.74 -36.94 -10.42
C GLU A 673 -4.08 -35.59 -10.75
N VAL A 674 -3.27 -35.54 -11.81
CA VAL A 674 -2.70 -34.28 -12.32
C VAL A 674 -3.76 -33.54 -13.13
N LEU A 675 -4.05 -32.31 -12.75
CA LEU A 675 -5.10 -31.48 -13.31
C LEU A 675 -4.50 -30.30 -14.06
N ALA A 676 -5.03 -30.04 -15.27
CA ALA A 676 -4.69 -28.86 -16.06
C ALA A 676 -6.00 -28.24 -16.57
N PRO A 677 -6.65 -27.35 -15.80
CA PRO A 677 -7.82 -26.63 -16.29
C PRO A 677 -7.41 -25.78 -17.50
N GLY A 678 -7.81 -26.24 -18.70
CA GLY A 678 -7.67 -25.45 -19.91
C GLY A 678 -8.35 -24.10 -19.74
N HIS A 679 -7.73 -23.02 -20.25
CA HIS A 679 -8.22 -21.65 -20.14
C HIS A 679 -9.74 -21.57 -20.31
N LEU A 680 -10.44 -21.25 -19.22
CA LEU A 680 -11.83 -20.84 -19.26
C LEU A 680 -11.88 -19.49 -19.98
N GLY A 681 -12.14 -19.54 -21.28
CA GLY A 681 -12.33 -18.34 -22.09
C GLY A 681 -13.55 -17.57 -21.61
N HIS A 682 -13.30 -16.42 -20.97
CA HIS A 682 -14.29 -15.38 -20.71
C HIS A 682 -14.49 -14.50 -21.95
#